data_AF-A0AAV7FDP9-F1
#
_entry.id   AF-A0AAV7FDP9-F1
#
_cell.length_a   1.000
_cell.length_b   1.000
_cell.length_c   1.000
_cell.angle_alpha   90.00
_cell.angle_beta   90.00
_cell.angle_gamma   90.00
#
_symmetry.space_group_name_H-M   'P 1'
#
loop_
_entity.id
_entity.type
_entity.pdbx_description
1 polymer ?
#
loop_
_entity_poly.entity_id
_entity_poly.type
_entity_poly.pdbx_seq_one_letter_code
_entity_poly.pdbx_strand_id
1 'polypeptide(L)'
;MERDRVSEKEQERDGERCRSLKERGVFPFEGIMKGHDAKMPRMEDILNLPVQDPPCAEFSAVHINWAKIGGGHQGGDDIALIPFSRVEDFVKGESANSECPASFRIESRRKRPEGSVIKPRVDGYLEYTLYWCSYGPEDYRECDPSMGDGQNTKPISGKGSRPGRRHLMRGCLCHFTVKRLYTRPLLALIIFNQRNHVDKSGAPCHGLLDRGAVGTLAMYAPRISEELRQRIMSLLNVGVSLDTVIQHHVEEVEKHGGRRNRDDYLTRNDVRNMERVVRHSTHELHANDMCSVRMWVQRHQKNVFSFQDDPNADSFILGIQTEWQLQQMLRYGHNGYIAFHSTFGLNRLQYPLCTLLVFDLCQSAIPVAWIITSSSNNQGMDRWLGLLVDRIRTKDPRWRPHALLVDDPYLEISLIRDSFQCRVWLCLWHIRRSWMRGLLKKCCNLDVQKEMLKHLGRVLYCARSASNVQDPLEEFMQIFIDQSDFMAYFKERWLPNIEAWVTASKTLPMANQEFHAAIESYHLRVKAKLFGDPQAVCKTRIDCLVHTLTTSLHSLYWFEQYSEESVSLKMYRDELLVPNSWQRALQIPDHDIILDEGDLQFVKVISQSDRRLAYTIWNPGSEFSFCDCPWARLGNFCKHLVKVGIICRIRQIARPSLSAQIYHQTLLGLLVNPPDDPIALEHAIVHATKMQEELKSMEDLSSVGLLQSLPPNEMNDLVGNGLSGLPQVAIDGAGKQKRPRTSSTVSNVAGLQLDFSEQASPTLNPLPPLSSNQMREFLHLLKVPQGSSQKSIVNEENSFPRSLLNDKFAFHVT
;
A
#
# COMPACT_ATOMS: atom_id res chain seq x y z
N MET A 1 32.39 -39.13 -19.55
CA MET A 1 33.43 -38.95 -20.58
C MET A 1 33.00 -39.44 -21.97
N GLU A 2 31.69 -39.53 -22.26
CA GLU A 2 31.16 -39.89 -23.58
C GLU A 2 29.90 -39.07 -23.94
N ARG A 3 29.77 -37.86 -23.37
CA ARG A 3 28.77 -36.84 -23.75
C ARG A 3 29.38 -35.56 -24.33
N ASP A 4 30.70 -35.40 -24.24
CA ASP A 4 31.39 -34.19 -24.72
C ASP A 4 31.82 -34.27 -26.20
N ARG A 5 31.56 -35.39 -26.90
CA ARG A 5 31.92 -35.58 -28.32
C ARG A 5 30.78 -35.36 -29.33
N VAL A 6 29.56 -35.08 -28.88
CA VAL A 6 28.43 -34.78 -29.77
C VAL A 6 28.25 -33.26 -29.95
N SER A 7 28.78 -32.44 -29.03
CA SER A 7 28.71 -30.97 -29.09
C SER A 7 29.66 -30.32 -30.09
N GLU A 8 30.74 -31.00 -30.52
CA GLU A 8 31.72 -30.43 -31.47
C GLU A 8 31.37 -30.68 -32.94
N LYS A 9 30.45 -31.62 -33.26
CA LYS A 9 30.08 -31.94 -34.65
C LYS A 9 28.85 -31.20 -35.21
N GLU A 10 28.20 -30.36 -34.41
CA GLU A 10 27.14 -29.45 -34.88
C GLU A 10 27.64 -28.00 -35.10
N GLN A 11 28.80 -27.63 -34.58
CA GLN A 11 29.43 -26.32 -34.84
C GLN A 11 30.20 -26.24 -36.17
N GLU A 12 30.51 -27.37 -36.80
CA GLU A 12 31.23 -27.40 -38.08
C GLU A 12 30.33 -27.40 -39.33
N ARG A 13 29.00 -27.58 -39.17
CA ARG A 13 28.06 -27.65 -40.31
C ARG A 13 27.32 -26.35 -40.66
N ASP A 14 27.36 -25.35 -39.79
CA ASP A 14 26.81 -24.01 -40.09
C ASP A 14 27.84 -23.04 -40.68
N GLY A 15 29.12 -23.43 -40.73
CA GLY A 15 30.21 -22.66 -41.33
C GLY A 15 30.27 -22.67 -42.87
N GLU A 16 29.56 -23.60 -43.52
CA GLU A 16 29.63 -23.81 -44.98
C GLU A 16 28.45 -23.26 -45.79
N ARG A 17 27.39 -22.75 -45.14
CA ARG A 17 26.21 -22.21 -45.86
C ARG A 17 26.25 -20.70 -46.14
N CYS A 18 27.28 -19.99 -45.68
CA CYS A 18 27.51 -18.57 -45.98
C CYS A 18 28.72 -18.31 -46.90
N ARG A 19 29.16 -19.32 -47.67
CA ARG A 19 30.12 -19.15 -48.78
C ARG A 19 29.50 -19.61 -50.10
N SER A 20 28.47 -18.91 -50.55
CA SER A 20 27.95 -19.03 -51.91
C SER A 20 27.07 -17.81 -52.15
N LEU A 21 27.52 -16.94 -53.08
CA LEU A 21 26.93 -15.68 -53.56
C LEU A 21 27.85 -14.45 -53.39
N LYS A 22 29.12 -14.59 -53.74
CA LYS A 22 29.93 -13.44 -54.19
C LYS A 22 31.09 -13.87 -55.09
N GLU A 23 30.77 -14.53 -56.19
CA GLU A 23 31.67 -14.67 -57.34
C GLU A 23 30.89 -14.42 -58.63
N ARG A 24 31.10 -13.25 -59.22
CA ARG A 24 31.10 -12.95 -60.67
C ARG A 24 31.31 -11.44 -60.87
N GLY A 25 32.46 -11.05 -61.41
CA GLY A 25 32.69 -9.67 -61.89
C GLY A 25 34.11 -9.07 -61.76
N VAL A 26 35.15 -9.78 -62.21
CA VAL A 26 36.24 -9.32 -63.14
C VAL A 26 36.64 -7.81 -63.18
N PHE A 27 37.84 -7.51 -62.62
CA PHE A 27 38.92 -6.50 -62.91
C PHE A 27 38.67 -4.97 -62.98
N PRO A 28 39.72 -4.09 -62.81
CA PRO A 28 41.02 -4.24 -62.14
C PRO A 28 41.32 -3.13 -61.08
N PHE A 29 42.42 -3.36 -60.36
CA PHE A 29 43.08 -2.45 -59.42
C PHE A 29 43.33 -1.04 -59.97
N GLU A 30 42.92 -0.02 -59.21
CA GLU A 30 43.65 1.25 -59.09
C GLU A 30 43.67 1.64 -57.60
N GLY A 31 44.87 1.77 -57.05
CA GLY A 31 45.11 2.08 -55.66
C GLY A 31 44.74 3.53 -55.33
N ILE A 32 43.89 3.71 -54.32
CA ILE A 32 43.80 4.96 -53.57
C ILE A 32 43.85 4.57 -52.09
N MET A 33 44.98 4.86 -51.45
CA MET A 33 45.07 4.84 -49.99
C MET A 33 44.01 5.81 -49.44
N LYS A 34 43.00 5.27 -48.75
CA LYS A 34 42.10 6.08 -47.91
C LYS A 34 42.27 5.69 -46.45
N GLY A 35 43.06 6.52 -45.78
CA GLY A 35 42.91 7.02 -44.41
C GLY A 35 42.37 6.09 -43.34
N HIS A 36 43.23 5.77 -42.37
CA HIS A 36 42.89 5.21 -41.06
C HIS A 36 42.21 6.24 -40.11
N ASP A 37 41.89 7.46 -40.56
CA ASP A 37 41.56 8.59 -39.68
C ASP A 37 40.08 8.72 -39.25
N ALA A 38 39.16 7.86 -39.73
CA ALA A 38 37.73 8.01 -39.43
C ALA A 38 37.25 7.35 -38.11
N LYS A 39 38.11 6.62 -37.37
CA LYS A 39 37.71 5.84 -36.18
C LYS A 39 37.91 6.56 -34.83
N MET A 40 38.85 7.50 -34.73
CA MET A 40 39.08 8.28 -33.51
C MET A 40 38.01 9.35 -33.18
N PRO A 41 37.41 10.09 -34.14
CA PRO A 41 36.53 11.21 -33.79
C PRO A 41 35.27 10.79 -33.02
N ARG A 42 34.60 9.70 -33.41
CA ARG A 42 33.37 9.21 -32.73
C ARG A 42 33.58 8.85 -31.25
N MET A 43 34.78 8.38 -30.89
CA MET A 43 35.07 7.96 -29.51
C MET A 43 35.20 9.17 -28.58
N GLU A 44 35.94 10.19 -29.02
CA GLU A 44 36.15 11.44 -28.30
C GLU A 44 34.85 12.23 -28.21
N ASP A 45 34.07 12.27 -29.30
CA ASP A 45 32.79 12.98 -29.33
C ASP A 45 31.79 12.42 -28.31
N ILE A 46 31.71 11.09 -28.12
CA ILE A 46 30.82 10.47 -27.11
C ILE A 46 31.31 10.74 -25.68
N LEU A 47 32.63 10.73 -25.45
CA LEU A 47 33.20 11.03 -24.13
C LEU A 47 32.97 12.48 -23.71
N ASN A 48 32.93 13.39 -24.68
CA ASN A 48 32.74 14.83 -24.47
C ASN A 48 31.26 15.24 -24.35
N LEU A 49 30.30 14.31 -24.51
CA LEU A 49 28.89 14.64 -24.35
C LEU A 49 28.55 15.01 -22.90
N PRO A 50 27.87 16.14 -22.66
CA PRO A 50 27.36 16.47 -21.35
C PRO A 50 26.27 15.46 -20.95
N VAL A 51 26.33 15.01 -19.70
CA VAL A 51 25.21 14.28 -19.10
C VAL A 51 24.09 15.27 -18.83
N GLN A 52 22.91 15.00 -19.36
CA GLN A 52 21.74 15.87 -19.25
C GLN A 52 20.73 15.22 -18.31
N ASP A 53 20.30 15.99 -17.31
CA ASP A 53 19.31 15.57 -16.32
C ASP A 53 18.24 16.66 -16.17
N PRO A 54 17.23 16.68 -17.06
CA PRO A 54 16.17 17.69 -16.99
C PRO A 54 15.43 17.65 -15.64
N PRO A 55 15.11 18.80 -15.03
CA PRO A 55 14.51 18.87 -13.71
C PRO A 55 13.02 18.46 -13.67
N CYS A 56 12.38 18.38 -14.84
CA CYS A 56 11.00 17.93 -14.95
C CYS A 56 10.86 16.42 -14.66
N ALA A 57 9.75 16.04 -14.03
CA ALA A 57 9.50 14.66 -13.60
C ALA A 57 9.53 13.66 -14.77
N GLU A 58 8.88 14.01 -15.88
CA GLU A 58 8.94 13.30 -17.15
C GLU A 58 9.47 14.27 -18.21
N PHE A 59 10.26 13.76 -19.16
CA PHE A 59 10.85 14.58 -20.22
C PHE A 59 10.94 13.80 -21.52
N SER A 60 11.10 14.51 -22.61
CA SER A 60 11.14 13.97 -23.97
C SER A 60 12.32 14.54 -24.74
N ALA A 61 12.51 14.15 -25.99
CA ALA A 61 13.59 14.55 -26.86
C ALA A 61 13.65 16.05 -27.10
N VAL A 62 12.54 16.78 -26.96
CA VAL A 62 12.54 18.26 -27.08
C VAL A 62 13.22 18.94 -25.89
N HIS A 63 13.35 18.24 -24.76
CA HIS A 63 13.95 18.73 -23.52
C HIS A 63 15.45 18.41 -23.42
N ILE A 64 16.01 17.76 -24.44
CA ILE A 64 17.39 17.28 -24.46
C ILE A 64 18.10 17.92 -25.66
N ASN A 65 19.34 18.33 -25.45
CA ASN A 65 20.25 18.75 -26.52
C ASN A 65 20.88 17.52 -27.17
N TRP A 66 20.78 17.43 -28.49
CA TRP A 66 21.26 16.27 -29.24
C TRP A 66 22.52 16.60 -30.02
N ALA A 67 23.49 15.70 -29.96
CA ALA A 67 24.69 15.77 -30.77
C ALA A 67 24.55 14.84 -31.98
N LYS A 68 24.89 15.34 -33.16
CA LYS A 68 25.02 14.52 -34.38
C LYS A 68 26.45 14.01 -34.47
N ILE A 69 26.65 12.70 -34.29
CA ILE A 69 27.97 12.09 -34.40
C ILE A 69 28.05 11.23 -35.66
N GLY A 70 29.10 11.44 -36.46
CA GLY A 70 29.37 10.70 -37.68
C GLY A 70 29.69 9.23 -37.40
N GLY A 71 29.02 8.31 -38.12
CA GLY A 71 29.31 6.87 -38.07
C GLY A 71 28.10 5.92 -38.09
N GLY A 72 26.87 6.44 -38.19
CA GLY A 72 25.65 5.66 -38.48
C GLY A 72 25.40 5.48 -39.99
N HIS A 73 24.44 4.61 -40.37
CA HIS A 73 24.03 4.47 -41.77
C HIS A 73 23.42 5.79 -42.27
N GLN A 74 24.10 6.44 -43.22
CA GLN A 74 23.70 7.66 -43.95
C GLN A 74 23.16 8.82 -43.09
N GLY A 75 24.06 9.68 -42.56
CA GLY A 75 23.69 11.02 -42.07
C GLY A 75 24.10 11.39 -40.63
N GLY A 76 24.64 10.44 -39.86
CA GLY A 76 24.99 10.62 -38.45
C GLY A 76 23.81 10.32 -37.51
N ASP A 77 24.10 9.72 -36.35
CA ASP A 77 23.08 9.38 -35.36
C ASP A 77 22.87 10.57 -34.41
N ASP A 78 21.61 10.93 -34.12
CA ASP A 78 21.29 11.87 -33.06
C ASP A 78 21.43 11.19 -31.71
N ILE A 79 22.39 11.63 -30.90
CA ILE A 79 22.66 10.99 -29.61
C ILE A 79 22.70 11.97 -28.43
N ALA A 80 22.34 11.45 -27.27
CA ALA A 80 22.38 12.18 -26.00
C ALA A 80 22.69 11.24 -24.83
N LEU A 81 23.23 11.81 -23.76
CA LEU A 81 23.65 11.08 -22.56
C LEU A 81 22.80 11.52 -21.37
N ILE A 82 22.14 10.57 -20.70
CA ILE A 82 21.30 10.83 -19.51
C ILE A 82 21.65 9.84 -18.38
N PRO A 83 21.27 10.11 -17.12
CA PRO A 83 21.32 9.10 -16.07
C PRO A 83 20.45 7.88 -16.42
N PHE A 84 20.97 6.67 -16.22
CA PHE A 84 20.25 5.43 -16.55
C PHE A 84 18.95 5.28 -15.73
N SER A 85 18.92 5.80 -14.50
CA SER A 85 17.73 5.85 -13.66
C SER A 85 16.58 6.65 -14.26
N ARG A 86 16.87 7.64 -15.11
CA ARG A 86 15.90 8.54 -15.74
C ARG A 86 15.38 8.04 -17.10
N VAL A 87 15.78 6.85 -17.54
CA VAL A 87 15.36 6.30 -18.85
C VAL A 87 13.84 6.06 -18.90
N GLU A 88 13.22 5.57 -17.82
CA GLU A 88 11.77 5.38 -17.80
C GLU A 88 11.03 6.73 -17.92
N ASP A 89 11.53 7.77 -17.26
CA ASP A 89 10.97 9.13 -17.34
C ASP A 89 11.05 9.71 -18.75
N PHE A 90 12.15 9.43 -19.46
CA PHE A 90 12.31 9.79 -20.88
C PHE A 90 11.27 9.10 -21.77
N VAL A 91 11.11 7.78 -21.61
CA VAL A 91 10.17 6.98 -22.43
C VAL A 91 8.72 7.42 -22.17
N LYS A 92 8.38 7.76 -20.91
CA LYS A 92 7.06 8.29 -20.56
C LYS A 92 6.82 9.66 -21.17
N GLY A 93 7.76 10.58 -21.06
CA GLY A 93 7.63 11.91 -21.66
C GLY A 93 7.54 11.86 -23.18
N GLU A 94 8.31 10.98 -23.85
CA GLU A 94 8.15 10.69 -25.28
C GLU A 94 6.75 10.15 -25.60
N SER A 95 6.22 9.28 -24.74
CA SER A 95 4.90 8.68 -24.96
C SER A 95 3.75 9.69 -24.75
N ALA A 96 3.97 10.71 -23.92
CA ALA A 96 3.00 11.74 -23.57
C ALA A 96 3.00 12.94 -24.53
N ASN A 97 3.73 12.88 -25.67
CA ASN A 97 3.77 13.96 -26.65
C ASN A 97 2.36 14.26 -27.20
N SER A 98 1.92 15.52 -27.04
CA SER A 98 0.58 15.98 -27.43
C SER A 98 0.36 15.99 -28.95
N GLU A 99 1.41 16.18 -29.74
CA GLU A 99 1.31 16.22 -31.20
C GLU A 99 1.12 14.82 -31.79
N CYS A 100 1.78 13.82 -31.22
CA CYS A 100 1.79 12.43 -31.68
C CYS A 100 1.79 11.46 -30.49
N PRO A 101 0.66 11.27 -29.78
CA PRO A 101 0.62 10.38 -28.63
C PRO A 101 0.84 8.93 -29.07
N ALA A 102 1.91 8.31 -28.55
CA ALA A 102 2.29 6.95 -28.90
C ALA A 102 2.89 6.23 -27.70
N SER A 103 2.51 4.98 -27.47
CA SER A 103 3.28 4.13 -26.56
C SER A 103 4.51 3.57 -27.28
N PHE A 104 5.66 3.47 -26.60
CA PHE A 104 6.86 2.82 -27.15
C PHE A 104 7.00 1.41 -26.60
N ARG A 105 7.07 0.42 -27.50
CA ARG A 105 7.27 -1.00 -27.16
C ARG A 105 8.74 -1.38 -27.27
N ILE A 106 9.20 -2.30 -26.43
CA ILE A 106 10.53 -2.89 -26.57
C ILE A 106 10.49 -3.92 -27.71
N GLU A 107 11.20 -3.64 -28.79
CA GLU A 107 11.30 -4.55 -29.94
C GLU A 107 12.43 -5.57 -29.74
N SER A 108 13.55 -5.14 -29.15
CA SER A 108 14.64 -6.05 -28.77
C SER A 108 15.35 -5.58 -27.52
N ARG A 109 15.76 -6.53 -26.68
CA ARG A 109 16.59 -6.29 -25.50
C ARG A 109 17.73 -7.30 -25.43
N ARG A 110 18.95 -6.83 -25.20
CA ARG A 110 20.15 -7.68 -25.08
C ARG A 110 20.93 -7.26 -23.83
N LYS A 111 21.32 -8.21 -23.00
CA LYS A 111 22.11 -7.98 -21.77
C LYS A 111 23.43 -8.73 -21.86
N ARG A 112 24.50 -8.13 -21.34
CA ARG A 112 25.83 -8.73 -21.21
C ARG A 112 26.23 -8.80 -19.73
N PRO A 113 26.85 -9.90 -19.26
CA PRO A 113 27.35 -9.98 -17.91
C PRO A 113 28.52 -9.01 -17.69
N GLU A 114 28.60 -8.42 -16.49
CA GLU A 114 29.72 -7.57 -16.08
C GLU A 114 31.03 -8.39 -16.10
N GLY A 115 32.12 -7.78 -16.56
CA GLY A 115 33.42 -8.45 -16.75
C GLY A 115 33.56 -9.30 -18.03
N SER A 116 32.50 -9.51 -18.82
CA SER A 116 32.56 -10.32 -20.06
C SER A 116 33.38 -9.72 -21.21
N VAL A 117 33.70 -8.42 -21.15
CA VAL A 117 34.45 -7.71 -22.19
C VAL A 117 35.75 -7.14 -21.61
N ILE A 118 36.89 -7.62 -22.12
CA ILE A 118 38.24 -7.27 -21.63
C ILE A 118 38.63 -5.81 -21.98
N LYS A 119 38.17 -5.29 -23.13
CA LYS A 119 38.37 -3.88 -23.54
C LYS A 119 37.07 -3.33 -24.16
N PRO A 120 36.11 -2.85 -23.34
CA PRO A 120 34.85 -2.34 -23.82
C PRO A 120 35.05 -1.05 -24.62
N ARG A 121 34.32 -0.90 -25.73
CA ARG A 121 34.24 0.39 -26.47
C ARG A 121 33.51 1.42 -25.63
N VAL A 122 33.71 2.72 -25.90
CA VAL A 122 33.01 3.81 -25.21
C VAL A 122 31.49 3.74 -25.40
N ASP A 123 31.03 3.30 -26.57
CA ASP A 123 29.61 3.04 -26.85
C ASP A 123 29.19 1.57 -26.57
N GLY A 124 30.08 0.81 -25.93
CA GLY A 124 29.81 -0.56 -25.51
C GLY A 124 28.70 -0.60 -24.48
N TYR A 125 27.82 -1.59 -24.58
CA TYR A 125 26.63 -1.69 -23.73
C TYR A 125 26.72 -2.87 -22.76
N LEU A 126 26.25 -2.65 -21.53
CA LEU A 126 25.81 -3.70 -20.61
C LEU A 126 24.38 -4.14 -20.94
N GLU A 127 23.52 -3.17 -21.25
CA GLU A 127 22.14 -3.40 -21.66
C GLU A 127 21.84 -2.57 -22.91
N TYR A 128 21.31 -3.24 -23.93
CA TYR A 128 20.82 -2.65 -25.16
C TYR A 128 19.31 -2.85 -25.21
N THR A 129 18.55 -1.77 -25.39
CA THR A 129 17.10 -1.82 -25.58
C THR A 129 16.70 -0.97 -26.78
N LEU A 130 16.02 -1.58 -27.75
CA LEU A 130 15.42 -0.88 -28.90
C LEU A 130 13.94 -0.62 -28.61
N TYR A 131 13.55 0.65 -28.59
CA TYR A 131 12.17 1.09 -28.43
C TYR A 131 11.60 1.48 -29.79
N TRP A 132 10.44 0.94 -30.13
CA TRP A 132 9.71 1.26 -31.35
C TRP A 132 8.34 1.84 -31.00
N CYS A 133 7.85 2.78 -31.80
CA CYS A 133 6.47 3.23 -31.71
C CYS A 133 5.51 2.02 -31.78
N SER A 134 4.47 2.01 -30.97
CA SER A 134 3.52 0.90 -30.88
C SER A 134 2.76 0.59 -32.17
N TYR A 135 2.71 1.54 -33.13
CA TYR A 135 2.20 1.32 -34.48
C TYR A 135 3.09 0.39 -35.32
N GLY A 136 4.36 0.21 -34.95
CA GLY A 136 5.31 -0.72 -35.58
C GLY A 136 5.79 -0.27 -36.96
N PRO A 137 6.91 -0.82 -37.48
CA PRO A 137 7.44 -0.45 -38.80
C PRO A 137 6.62 -0.97 -39.98
N GLU A 138 5.69 -1.89 -39.75
CA GLU A 138 5.00 -2.62 -40.80
C GLU A 138 3.96 -1.73 -41.50
N ASP A 139 4.28 -1.29 -42.72
CA ASP A 139 3.33 -0.66 -43.65
C ASP A 139 2.76 -1.72 -44.60
N TYR A 140 1.46 -1.92 -44.51
CA TYR A 140 0.73 -2.98 -45.21
C TYR A 140 -0.02 -2.48 -46.45
N ARG A 141 0.17 -1.22 -46.86
CA ARG A 141 -0.44 -0.66 -48.08
C ARG A 141 0.15 -1.26 -49.37
N GLU A 142 1.30 -1.93 -49.30
CA GLU A 142 2.04 -2.47 -50.44
C GLU A 142 1.85 -3.99 -50.69
N CYS A 143 0.77 -4.60 -50.20
CA CYS A 143 0.41 -5.94 -50.68
C CYS A 143 -0.27 -5.83 -52.05
N ASP A 144 0.55 -5.82 -53.11
CA ASP A 144 0.12 -5.93 -54.50
C ASP A 144 -0.72 -7.23 -54.69
N PRO A 145 -1.96 -7.17 -55.22
CA PRO A 145 -2.80 -8.36 -55.42
C PRO A 145 -2.29 -9.30 -56.52
N SER A 146 -1.23 -8.92 -57.24
CA SER A 146 -0.80 -9.57 -58.48
C SER A 146 0.24 -10.70 -58.34
N MET A 147 0.71 -11.00 -57.12
CA MET A 147 1.59 -12.15 -56.87
C MET A 147 0.85 -13.28 -56.15
N GLY A 148 0.73 -14.40 -56.86
CA GLY A 148 -0.09 -15.55 -56.50
C GLY A 148 0.20 -16.18 -55.15
N ASP A 149 -0.86 -16.82 -54.65
CA ASP A 149 -0.98 -17.62 -53.44
C ASP A 149 0.26 -18.51 -53.17
N GLY A 150 0.94 -18.27 -52.04
CA GLY A 150 2.18 -18.95 -51.71
C GLY A 150 2.72 -18.58 -50.33
N GLN A 151 2.24 -19.28 -49.30
CA GLN A 151 2.69 -19.31 -47.91
C GLN A 151 2.33 -18.10 -47.02
N ASN A 152 1.49 -18.40 -46.02
CA ASN A 152 1.37 -17.67 -44.76
C ASN A 152 2.72 -17.62 -44.03
N THR A 153 3.64 -16.73 -44.43
CA THR A 153 4.77 -16.32 -43.59
C THR A 153 4.22 -15.44 -42.47
N LYS A 154 3.86 -16.09 -41.36
CA LYS A 154 3.69 -15.39 -40.07
C LYS A 154 4.99 -14.61 -39.79
N PRO A 155 4.93 -13.32 -39.41
CA PRO A 155 6.11 -12.64 -38.91
C PRO A 155 6.59 -13.35 -37.64
N ILE A 156 7.91 -13.47 -37.49
CA ILE A 156 8.58 -14.06 -36.32
C ILE A 156 8.26 -13.25 -35.04
N SER A 157 7.77 -12.01 -35.17
CA SER A 157 7.22 -11.19 -34.09
C SER A 157 5.76 -11.57 -33.79
N GLY A 158 5.60 -12.68 -33.07
CA GLY A 158 4.31 -13.07 -32.50
C GLY A 158 3.93 -12.16 -31.34
N LYS A 159 3.36 -10.96 -31.61
CA LYS A 159 2.50 -10.20 -30.68
C LYS A 159 1.92 -8.95 -31.35
N GLY A 160 0.68 -9.09 -31.84
CA GLY A 160 -0.27 -7.97 -31.94
C GLY A 160 -0.47 -7.37 -33.33
N SER A 161 -1.29 -8.02 -34.16
CA SER A 161 -2.26 -7.30 -35.00
C SER A 161 -3.41 -8.24 -35.35
N ARG A 162 -4.66 -7.76 -35.23
CA ARG A 162 -5.85 -8.54 -35.58
C ARG A 162 -5.89 -8.73 -37.12
N PRO A 163 -6.24 -9.91 -37.64
CA PRO A 163 -6.16 -10.21 -39.08
C PRO A 163 -6.96 -9.29 -40.02
N GLY A 164 -8.04 -8.67 -39.54
CA GLY A 164 -9.04 -8.01 -40.40
C GLY A 164 -8.76 -6.55 -40.82
N ARG A 165 -7.67 -5.91 -40.36
CA ARG A 165 -7.39 -4.49 -40.69
C ARG A 165 -5.99 -4.24 -41.26
N ARG A 166 -5.28 -5.30 -41.68
CA ARG A 166 -3.88 -5.20 -42.13
C ARG A 166 -3.71 -4.23 -43.29
N HIS A 167 -4.53 -4.32 -44.35
CA HIS A 167 -4.37 -3.54 -45.58
C HIS A 167 -4.46 -1.99 -45.44
N LEU A 168 -4.90 -1.46 -44.30
CA LEU A 168 -5.03 -0.01 -44.05
C LEU A 168 -4.01 0.52 -43.02
N MET A 169 -3.22 -0.35 -42.40
CA MET A 169 -2.27 0.06 -41.36
C MET A 169 -1.01 0.66 -41.98
N ARG A 170 -0.84 1.97 -41.76
CA ARG A 170 0.42 2.69 -42.00
C ARG A 170 1.39 2.37 -40.87
N GLY A 171 2.55 1.84 -41.22
CA GLY A 171 3.64 1.65 -40.25
C GLY A 171 4.19 2.99 -39.79
N CYS A 172 4.71 3.05 -38.57
CA CYS A 172 5.43 4.19 -38.01
C CYS A 172 6.92 3.86 -37.91
N LEU A 173 7.77 4.70 -38.48
CA LEU A 173 9.21 4.54 -38.44
C LEU A 173 9.86 5.12 -37.17
N CYS A 174 9.09 5.78 -36.29
CA CYS A 174 9.64 6.39 -35.08
C CYS A 174 10.19 5.32 -34.11
N HIS A 175 11.49 5.40 -33.84
CA HIS A 175 12.19 4.50 -32.92
C HIS A 175 13.49 5.12 -32.40
N PHE A 176 13.89 4.67 -31.21
CA PHE A 176 15.14 5.05 -30.58
C PHE A 176 15.74 3.87 -29.82
N THR A 177 17.05 3.92 -29.66
CA THR A 177 17.84 2.90 -28.99
C THR A 177 18.41 3.46 -27.69
N VAL A 178 18.32 2.69 -26.62
CA VAL A 178 18.94 3.02 -25.33
C VAL A 178 20.01 1.99 -25.02
N LYS A 179 21.24 2.48 -24.79
CA LYS A 179 22.39 1.67 -24.37
C LYS A 179 22.81 2.08 -22.96
N ARG A 180 22.70 1.18 -21.99
CA ARG A 180 23.38 1.33 -20.68
C ARG A 180 24.86 1.08 -20.91
N LEU A 181 25.69 2.08 -20.67
CA LEU A 181 27.11 2.02 -21.05
C LEU A 181 27.89 1.05 -20.16
N TYR A 182 28.84 0.34 -20.77
CA TYR A 182 29.67 -0.64 -20.08
C TYR A 182 30.75 0.01 -19.22
N THR A 183 31.38 1.06 -19.72
CA THR A 183 32.41 1.82 -18.98
C THR A 183 31.81 2.76 -17.93
N ARG A 184 30.55 3.19 -18.09
CA ARG A 184 29.84 4.08 -17.16
C ARG A 184 28.41 3.54 -16.90
N PRO A 185 28.24 2.51 -16.04
CA PRO A 185 26.97 1.80 -15.87
C PRO A 185 25.81 2.63 -15.32
N LEU A 186 26.10 3.78 -14.72
CA LEU A 186 25.09 4.72 -14.20
C LEU A 186 24.47 5.60 -15.30
N LEU A 187 24.99 5.54 -16.53
CA LEU A 187 24.56 6.37 -17.64
C LEU A 187 23.95 5.56 -18.77
N ALA A 188 23.01 6.19 -19.46
CA ALA A 188 22.38 5.70 -20.68
C ALA A 188 22.73 6.61 -21.85
N LEU A 189 23.22 6.01 -22.92
CA LEU A 189 23.33 6.65 -24.23
C LEU A 189 22.04 6.39 -25.01
N ILE A 190 21.31 7.47 -25.31
CA ILE A 190 20.13 7.42 -26.17
C ILE A 190 20.56 7.76 -27.59
N ILE A 191 20.11 6.95 -28.54
CA ILE A 191 20.34 7.12 -29.97
C ILE A 191 18.97 7.22 -30.62
N PHE A 192 18.58 8.41 -31.05
CA PHE A 192 17.30 8.60 -31.73
C PHE A 192 17.49 8.38 -33.22
N ASN A 193 17.00 7.24 -33.72
CA ASN A 193 17.19 6.84 -35.11
C ASN A 193 16.21 7.59 -36.03
N GLN A 194 14.95 7.71 -35.61
CA GLN A 194 13.92 8.44 -36.34
C GLN A 194 12.97 9.08 -35.33
N ARG A 195 12.95 10.42 -35.27
CA ARG A 195 12.12 11.19 -34.31
C ARG A 195 10.69 11.40 -34.77
N ASN A 196 10.50 11.61 -36.07
CA ASN A 196 9.20 11.96 -36.61
C ASN A 196 8.35 10.70 -36.78
N HIS A 197 7.08 10.78 -36.38
CA HIS A 197 6.08 9.72 -36.55
C HIS A 197 5.58 9.65 -37.99
N VAL A 198 6.44 9.16 -38.88
CA VAL A 198 6.17 9.04 -40.31
C VAL A 198 6.12 7.60 -40.79
N ASP A 199 5.38 7.36 -41.87
CA ASP A 199 5.36 6.10 -42.58
C ASP A 199 6.53 5.95 -43.56
N LYS A 200 6.59 4.84 -44.30
CA LYS A 200 7.63 4.59 -45.31
C LYS A 200 7.66 5.64 -46.43
N SER A 201 6.54 6.32 -46.68
CA SER A 201 6.46 7.42 -47.66
C SER A 201 6.91 8.77 -47.09
N GLY A 202 7.27 8.83 -45.80
CA GLY A 202 7.65 10.06 -45.11
C GLY A 202 6.48 10.93 -44.66
N ALA A 203 5.24 10.46 -44.82
CA ALA A 203 4.04 11.18 -44.40
C ALA A 203 3.71 10.90 -42.92
N PRO A 204 3.13 11.87 -42.17
CA PRO A 204 2.62 11.61 -40.83
C PRO A 204 1.66 10.42 -40.80
N CYS A 205 1.92 9.46 -39.91
CA CYS A 205 1.23 8.17 -39.92
C CYS A 205 0.13 8.03 -38.85
N HIS A 206 0.18 8.84 -37.79
CA HIS A 206 -0.82 8.91 -36.71
C HIS A 206 -0.66 10.23 -35.94
N GLY A 207 -1.58 10.56 -35.02
CA GLY A 207 -1.56 11.82 -34.24
C GLY A 207 -2.17 13.03 -34.95
N LEU A 208 -2.04 14.23 -34.38
CA LEU A 208 -2.71 15.46 -34.85
C LEU A 208 -2.25 15.90 -36.25
N LEU A 209 -0.99 15.60 -36.59
CA LEU A 209 -0.40 15.97 -37.88
C LEU A 209 -0.87 15.06 -39.03
N ASP A 210 -1.42 13.88 -38.71
CA ASP A 210 -2.05 13.01 -39.69
C ASP A 210 -3.51 13.44 -39.92
N ARG A 211 -3.77 14.11 -41.05
CA ARG A 211 -5.12 14.53 -41.44
C ARG A 211 -6.10 13.36 -41.53
N GLY A 212 -5.61 12.15 -41.82
CA GLY A 212 -6.42 10.93 -41.84
C GLY A 212 -6.67 10.33 -40.46
N ALA A 213 -5.93 10.77 -39.43
CA ALA A 213 -6.13 10.33 -38.06
C ALA A 213 -7.26 11.10 -37.38
N VAL A 214 -7.49 12.38 -37.68
CA VAL A 214 -8.47 13.24 -37.01
C VAL A 214 -9.86 12.58 -36.96
N GLY A 215 -10.37 12.36 -35.74
CA GLY A 215 -11.66 11.68 -35.51
C GLY A 215 -11.61 10.14 -35.53
N THR A 216 -10.44 9.54 -35.76
CA THR A 216 -10.21 8.08 -35.75
C THR A 216 -9.36 7.66 -34.54
N LEU A 217 -9.29 6.34 -34.28
CA LEU A 217 -8.41 5.80 -33.24
C LEU A 217 -6.91 6.01 -33.51
N ALA A 218 -6.52 6.34 -34.74
CA ALA A 218 -5.14 6.70 -35.06
C ALA A 218 -4.71 8.02 -34.41
N MET A 219 -5.63 8.78 -33.82
CA MET A 219 -5.30 9.93 -32.97
C MET A 219 -4.59 9.54 -31.67
N TYR A 220 -4.72 8.29 -31.22
CA TYR A 220 -4.31 7.89 -29.87
C TYR A 220 -3.37 6.68 -29.92
N ALA A 221 -2.69 6.39 -28.81
CA ALA A 221 -1.91 5.16 -28.69
C ALA A 221 -2.81 3.93 -28.96
N PRO A 222 -2.32 2.86 -29.60
CA PRO A 222 -3.15 1.72 -29.97
C PRO A 222 -3.52 0.82 -28.77
N ARG A 223 -2.70 0.84 -27.71
CA ARG A 223 -2.87 0.03 -26.50
C ARG A 223 -3.43 0.88 -25.36
N ILE A 224 -4.33 0.30 -24.58
CA ILE A 224 -4.78 0.88 -23.31
C ILE A 224 -3.59 1.01 -22.36
N SER A 225 -3.66 1.98 -21.45
CA SER A 225 -2.66 2.20 -20.41
C SER A 225 -2.54 0.99 -19.48
N GLU A 226 -1.38 0.86 -18.86
CA GLU A 226 -1.14 -0.19 -17.88
C GLU A 226 -2.00 0.05 -16.62
N GLU A 227 -2.21 1.32 -16.26
CA GLU A 227 -3.06 1.75 -15.15
C GLU A 227 -4.52 1.30 -15.36
N LEU A 228 -5.12 1.60 -16.52
CA LEU A 228 -6.48 1.16 -16.84
C LEU A 228 -6.55 -0.38 -16.87
N ARG A 229 -5.54 -1.03 -17.46
CA ARG A 229 -5.47 -2.49 -17.52
C ARG A 229 -5.46 -3.11 -16.12
N GLN A 230 -4.65 -2.60 -15.20
CA GLN A 230 -4.58 -3.08 -13.81
C GLN A 230 -5.91 -2.86 -13.07
N ARG A 231 -6.52 -1.68 -13.22
CA ARG A 231 -7.85 -1.37 -12.68
C ARG A 231 -8.91 -2.38 -13.13
N ILE A 232 -8.97 -2.66 -14.43
CA ILE A 232 -9.94 -3.64 -14.96
C ILE A 232 -9.63 -5.06 -14.46
N MET A 233 -8.36 -5.46 -14.44
CA MET A 233 -7.96 -6.78 -13.92
C MET A 233 -8.35 -6.94 -12.45
N SER A 234 -8.23 -5.88 -11.63
CA SER A 234 -8.66 -5.90 -10.23
C SER A 234 -10.17 -6.05 -10.09
N LEU A 235 -10.97 -5.32 -10.88
CA LEU A 235 -12.43 -5.50 -10.90
C LEU A 235 -12.82 -6.94 -11.25
N LEU A 236 -12.18 -7.52 -12.27
CA LEU A 236 -12.46 -8.89 -12.71
C LEU A 236 -12.02 -9.94 -11.67
N ASN A 237 -10.88 -9.76 -11.00
CA ASN A 237 -10.40 -10.64 -9.93
C ASN A 237 -11.33 -10.66 -8.70
N VAL A 238 -12.02 -9.55 -8.44
CA VAL A 238 -13.01 -9.44 -7.36
C VAL A 238 -14.35 -10.08 -7.75
N GLY A 239 -14.58 -10.31 -9.04
CA GLY A 239 -15.79 -10.94 -9.57
C GLY A 239 -16.80 -9.95 -10.18
N VAL A 240 -16.40 -8.69 -10.39
CA VAL A 240 -17.26 -7.72 -11.10
C VAL A 240 -17.44 -8.19 -12.54
N SER A 241 -18.71 -8.23 -12.99
CA SER A 241 -19.02 -8.73 -14.32
C SER A 241 -18.45 -7.83 -15.41
N LEU A 242 -18.14 -8.43 -16.57
CA LEU A 242 -17.66 -7.69 -17.72
C LEU A 242 -18.63 -6.57 -18.16
N ASP A 243 -19.94 -6.85 -18.12
CA ASP A 243 -20.98 -5.88 -18.45
C ASP A 243 -20.92 -4.66 -17.52
N THR A 244 -20.79 -4.91 -16.22
CA THR A 244 -20.66 -3.87 -15.19
C THR A 244 -19.39 -3.03 -15.41
N VAL A 245 -18.25 -3.66 -15.72
CA VAL A 245 -17.00 -2.94 -15.99
C VAL A 245 -17.14 -1.99 -17.17
N ILE A 246 -17.78 -2.44 -18.26
CA ILE A 246 -18.00 -1.60 -19.45
C ILE A 246 -18.98 -0.46 -19.13
N GLN A 247 -20.08 -0.75 -18.45
CA GLN A 247 -21.07 0.25 -18.07
C GLN A 247 -20.44 1.35 -17.19
N HIS A 248 -19.70 0.96 -16.16
CA HIS A 248 -18.97 1.89 -15.30
C HIS A 248 -17.97 2.75 -16.09
N HIS A 249 -17.24 2.14 -17.03
CA HIS A 249 -16.29 2.90 -17.84
C HIS A 249 -16.98 3.94 -18.74
N VAL A 250 -18.14 3.62 -19.33
CA VAL A 250 -18.92 4.58 -20.13
C VAL A 250 -19.36 5.77 -19.27
N GLU A 251 -19.85 5.52 -18.07
CA GLU A 251 -20.26 6.58 -17.13
C GLU A 251 -19.09 7.50 -16.77
N GLU A 252 -17.91 6.95 -16.50
CA GLU A 252 -16.71 7.74 -16.20
C GLU A 252 -16.30 8.62 -17.39
N VAL A 253 -16.37 8.07 -18.61
CA VAL A 253 -16.07 8.80 -19.84
C VAL A 253 -17.04 9.95 -20.06
N GLU A 254 -18.32 9.76 -19.78
CA GLU A 254 -19.33 10.81 -19.86
C GLU A 254 -19.08 11.91 -18.81
N LYS A 255 -18.73 11.55 -17.56
CA LYS A 255 -18.45 12.51 -16.48
C LYS A 255 -17.34 13.49 -16.83
N HIS A 256 -16.28 13.06 -17.50
CA HIS A 256 -15.19 13.95 -17.93
C HIS A 256 -15.39 14.54 -19.34
N GLY A 257 -16.62 14.55 -19.85
CA GLY A 257 -16.99 15.26 -21.07
C GLY A 257 -16.63 14.52 -22.37
N GLY A 258 -16.62 13.18 -22.33
CA GLY A 258 -16.40 12.33 -23.50
C GLY A 258 -14.96 11.87 -23.69
N ARG A 259 -14.71 11.20 -24.83
CA ARG A 259 -13.44 10.52 -25.13
C ARG A 259 -12.34 11.51 -25.47
N ARG A 260 -11.22 11.43 -24.76
CA ARG A 260 -10.04 12.29 -24.86
C ARG A 260 -8.74 11.53 -25.10
N ASN A 261 -8.66 10.26 -24.70
CA ASN A 261 -7.45 9.44 -24.85
C ASN A 261 -7.82 8.00 -25.30
N ARG A 262 -6.81 7.11 -25.46
CA ARG A 262 -7.04 5.72 -25.84
C ARG A 262 -7.88 4.93 -24.84
N ASP A 263 -7.74 5.23 -23.56
CA ASP A 263 -8.40 4.50 -22.47
C ASP A 263 -9.91 4.65 -22.54
N ASP A 264 -10.40 5.81 -22.98
CA ASP A 264 -11.83 6.11 -23.16
C ASP A 264 -12.51 5.33 -24.31
N TYR A 265 -11.71 4.61 -25.11
CA TYR A 265 -12.19 3.69 -26.15
C TYR A 265 -12.06 2.22 -25.72
N LEU A 266 -12.18 1.93 -24.42
CA LEU A 266 -12.21 0.57 -23.93
C LEU A 266 -13.34 -0.23 -24.59
N THR A 267 -13.01 -1.36 -25.21
CA THR A 267 -14.01 -2.20 -25.88
C THR A 267 -14.38 -3.42 -25.04
N ARG A 268 -15.59 -3.94 -25.27
CA ARG A 268 -16.04 -5.22 -24.70
C ARG A 268 -15.06 -6.36 -24.96
N ASN A 269 -14.42 -6.38 -26.13
CA ASN A 269 -13.46 -7.43 -26.47
C ASN A 269 -12.15 -7.30 -25.69
N ASP A 270 -11.75 -6.08 -25.33
CA ASP A 270 -10.56 -5.85 -24.51
C ASP A 270 -10.78 -6.41 -23.10
N VAL A 271 -11.94 -6.12 -22.50
CA VAL A 271 -12.32 -6.67 -21.19
C VAL A 271 -12.50 -8.20 -21.27
N ARG A 272 -13.08 -8.75 -22.35
CA ARG A 272 -13.19 -10.21 -22.54
C ARG A 272 -11.82 -10.89 -22.61
N ASN A 273 -10.85 -10.24 -23.26
CA ASN A 273 -9.50 -10.77 -23.32
C ASN A 273 -8.84 -10.78 -21.94
N MET A 274 -9.00 -9.70 -21.16
CA MET A 274 -8.52 -9.60 -19.79
C MET A 274 -9.18 -10.63 -18.87
N GLU A 275 -10.49 -10.80 -18.98
CA GLU A 275 -11.25 -11.80 -18.23
C GLU A 275 -10.78 -13.22 -18.55
N ARG A 276 -10.49 -13.53 -19.82
CA ARG A 276 -9.86 -14.82 -20.17
C ARG A 276 -8.50 -14.98 -19.51
N VAL A 277 -7.68 -13.93 -19.45
CA VAL A 277 -6.38 -13.98 -18.76
C VAL A 277 -6.57 -14.26 -17.27
N VAL A 278 -7.52 -13.61 -16.60
CA VAL A 278 -7.85 -13.88 -15.19
C VAL A 278 -8.33 -15.32 -14.99
N ARG A 279 -9.25 -15.80 -15.83
CA ARG A 279 -9.79 -17.16 -15.71
C ARG A 279 -8.75 -18.26 -15.99
N HIS A 280 -7.77 -17.97 -16.85
CA HIS A 280 -6.69 -18.90 -17.19
C HIS A 280 -5.41 -18.65 -16.40
N SER A 281 -5.37 -17.70 -15.47
CA SER A 281 -4.19 -17.48 -14.64
C SER A 281 -4.07 -18.63 -13.65
N THR A 282 -3.02 -19.42 -13.79
CA THR A 282 -2.67 -20.47 -12.83
C THR A 282 -1.59 -19.98 -11.88
N HIS A 283 -1.66 -20.41 -10.62
CA HIS A 283 -0.57 -20.21 -9.67
C HIS A 283 0.65 -21.09 -10.01
N GLU A 284 0.40 -22.32 -10.47
CA GLU A 284 1.42 -23.27 -10.91
C GLU A 284 1.96 -22.90 -12.30
N LEU A 285 3.05 -22.12 -12.33
CA LEU A 285 3.82 -21.84 -13.54
C LEU A 285 4.81 -22.97 -13.88
N HIS A 286 5.15 -23.80 -12.89
CA HIS A 286 6.06 -24.92 -13.01
C HIS A 286 5.72 -25.99 -11.95
N ALA A 287 5.99 -27.27 -12.26
CA ALA A 287 5.72 -28.38 -11.35
C ALA A 287 6.47 -28.25 -10.01
N ASN A 288 7.75 -27.87 -10.06
CA ASN A 288 8.52 -27.45 -8.89
C ASN A 288 8.07 -26.05 -8.41
N ASP A 289 7.67 -25.95 -7.14
CA ASP A 289 7.14 -24.74 -6.50
C ASP A 289 8.14 -23.57 -6.52
N MET A 290 9.38 -23.81 -6.11
CA MET A 290 10.42 -22.76 -6.11
C MET A 290 10.74 -22.25 -7.52
N CYS A 291 10.78 -23.12 -8.52
CA CYS A 291 10.89 -22.68 -9.92
C CYS A 291 9.69 -21.81 -10.35
N SER A 292 8.47 -22.17 -9.92
CA SER A 292 7.25 -21.41 -10.18
C SER A 292 7.36 -19.99 -9.57
N VAL A 293 7.80 -19.89 -8.32
CA VAL A 293 8.05 -18.61 -7.63
C VAL A 293 9.12 -17.78 -8.35
N ARG A 294 10.26 -18.37 -8.72
CA ARG A 294 11.32 -17.68 -9.48
C ARG A 294 10.80 -17.10 -10.80
N MET A 295 10.01 -17.88 -11.54
CA MET A 295 9.38 -17.42 -12.78
C MET A 295 8.39 -16.28 -12.53
N TRP A 296 7.63 -16.35 -11.44
CA TRP A 296 6.72 -15.28 -11.04
C TRP A 296 7.47 -13.99 -10.69
N VAL A 297 8.55 -14.08 -9.89
CA VAL A 297 9.40 -12.94 -9.52
C VAL A 297 10.02 -12.28 -10.76
N GLN A 298 10.53 -13.07 -11.70
CA GLN A 298 11.07 -12.57 -12.96
C GLN A 298 10.03 -11.80 -13.78
N ARG A 299 8.76 -12.23 -13.75
CA ARG A 299 7.66 -11.56 -14.46
C ARG A 299 7.16 -10.31 -13.73
N HIS A 300 7.36 -10.21 -12.41
CA HIS A 300 6.80 -9.16 -11.56
C HIS A 300 7.87 -8.37 -10.79
N GLN A 301 9.06 -8.17 -11.38
CA GLN A 301 10.19 -7.49 -10.74
C GLN A 301 9.82 -6.13 -10.11
N LYS A 302 8.89 -5.38 -10.73
CA LYS A 302 8.42 -4.09 -10.20
C LYS A 302 7.70 -4.22 -8.85
N ASN A 303 7.07 -5.35 -8.58
CA ASN A 303 6.30 -5.60 -7.34
C ASN A 303 7.15 -6.27 -6.25
N VAL A 304 8.41 -6.60 -6.52
CA VAL A 304 9.29 -7.33 -5.59
C VAL A 304 10.36 -6.36 -5.10
N PHE A 305 10.44 -6.15 -3.78
CA PHE A 305 11.48 -5.32 -3.17
C PHE A 305 12.62 -6.15 -2.56
N SER A 306 12.38 -7.43 -2.25
CA SER A 306 13.39 -8.35 -1.75
C SER A 306 13.12 -9.76 -2.27
N PHE A 307 14.15 -10.45 -2.75
CA PHE A 307 14.08 -11.85 -3.12
C PHE A 307 15.40 -12.54 -2.84
N GLN A 308 15.35 -13.58 -2.02
CA GLN A 308 16.47 -14.45 -1.69
C GLN A 308 15.99 -15.90 -1.72
N ASP A 309 16.78 -16.73 -2.38
CA ASP A 309 16.54 -18.15 -2.56
C ASP A 309 17.93 -18.80 -2.62
N ASP A 310 18.47 -19.10 -1.45
CA ASP A 310 19.73 -19.83 -1.31
C ASP A 310 19.42 -21.27 -0.89
N PRO A 311 19.50 -22.24 -1.81
CA PRO A 311 19.22 -23.64 -1.51
C PRO A 311 20.25 -24.27 -0.56
N ASN A 312 21.43 -23.66 -0.39
CA ASN A 312 22.46 -24.18 0.51
C ASN A 312 22.28 -23.69 1.96
N ALA A 313 21.65 -22.54 2.15
CA ALA A 313 21.44 -21.92 3.46
C ALA A 313 20.01 -22.13 4.01
N ASP A 314 19.15 -22.86 3.30
CA ASP A 314 17.71 -23.02 3.59
C ASP A 314 17.01 -21.68 3.88
N SER A 315 17.50 -20.62 3.22
CA SER A 315 17.04 -19.24 3.42
C SER A 315 16.22 -18.81 2.22
N PHE A 316 14.92 -18.65 2.44
CA PHE A 316 13.97 -18.11 1.49
C PHE A 316 13.37 -16.82 2.05
N ILE A 317 13.42 -15.74 1.26
CA ILE A 317 12.78 -14.46 1.59
C ILE A 317 12.16 -13.91 0.31
N LEU A 318 10.88 -13.58 0.36
CA LEU A 318 10.18 -12.88 -0.72
C LEU A 318 9.38 -11.71 -0.15
N GLY A 319 9.83 -10.50 -0.47
CA GLY A 319 9.18 -9.24 -0.13
C GLY A 319 8.41 -8.68 -1.33
N ILE A 320 7.10 -8.56 -1.19
CA ILE A 320 6.17 -8.06 -2.20
C ILE A 320 5.58 -6.72 -1.74
N GLN A 321 5.68 -5.73 -2.62
CA GLN A 321 5.00 -4.44 -2.50
C GLN A 321 4.67 -3.94 -3.91
N THR A 322 3.38 -3.91 -4.26
CA THR A 322 2.92 -3.32 -5.52
C THR A 322 3.03 -1.79 -5.47
N GLU A 323 2.95 -1.13 -6.63
CA GLU A 323 2.96 0.34 -6.68
C GLU A 323 1.79 0.95 -5.89
N TRP A 324 0.60 0.35 -5.97
CA TRP A 324 -0.55 0.78 -5.16
C TRP A 324 -0.29 0.61 -3.67
N GLN A 325 0.31 -0.51 -3.24
CA GLN A 325 0.67 -0.72 -1.83
C GLN A 325 1.70 0.30 -1.33
N LEU A 326 2.69 0.65 -2.17
CA LEU A 326 3.66 1.71 -1.87
C LEU A 326 2.97 3.07 -1.73
N GLN A 327 2.02 3.39 -2.60
CA GLN A 327 1.21 4.62 -2.50
C GLN A 327 0.40 4.67 -1.20
N GLN A 328 -0.21 3.56 -0.79
CA GLN A 328 -0.96 3.50 0.48
C GLN A 328 -0.02 3.61 1.69
N MET A 329 1.17 3.01 1.62
CA MET A 329 2.22 3.17 2.64
C MET A 329 2.65 4.63 2.80
N LEU A 330 2.88 5.32 1.68
CA LEU A 330 3.23 6.74 1.69
C LEU A 330 2.09 7.61 2.25
N ARG A 331 0.86 7.34 1.81
CA ARG A 331 -0.33 8.13 2.17
C ARG A 331 -0.74 8.00 3.64
N TYR A 332 -0.85 6.76 4.14
CA TYR A 332 -1.39 6.48 5.48
C TYR A 332 -0.34 6.07 6.51
N GLY A 333 0.84 5.66 6.06
CA GLY A 333 1.93 5.29 6.96
C GLY A 333 2.71 6.49 7.50
N HIS A 334 2.73 7.64 6.79
CA HIS A 334 3.47 8.81 7.25
C HIS A 334 2.83 9.44 8.49
N ASN A 335 3.58 9.56 9.58
CA ASN A 335 3.09 9.98 10.90
C ASN A 335 1.86 9.18 11.38
N GLY A 336 1.64 8.00 10.82
CA GLY A 336 0.55 7.08 11.16
C GLY A 336 1.05 5.84 11.90
N TYR A 337 0.14 4.91 12.12
CA TYR A 337 0.42 3.62 12.76
C TYR A 337 0.59 2.53 11.72
N ILE A 338 1.57 1.64 11.92
CA ILE A 338 1.79 0.47 11.07
C ILE A 338 1.70 -0.77 11.93
N ALA A 339 0.79 -1.68 11.61
CA ALA A 339 0.79 -2.99 12.26
C ALA A 339 1.68 -3.97 11.49
N PHE A 340 2.62 -4.58 12.21
CA PHE A 340 3.56 -5.57 11.74
C PHE A 340 3.21 -6.92 12.37
N HIS A 341 2.65 -7.82 11.55
CA HIS A 341 2.24 -9.15 12.02
C HIS A 341 3.07 -10.22 11.35
N SER A 342 3.98 -10.83 12.10
CA SER A 342 4.92 -11.85 11.62
C SER A 342 4.43 -13.28 11.83
N THR A 343 3.44 -13.49 12.70
CA THR A 343 3.07 -14.84 13.17
C THR A 343 2.01 -15.55 12.33
N PHE A 344 1.56 -14.98 11.21
CA PHE A 344 0.47 -15.58 10.45
C PHE A 344 0.91 -16.86 9.75
N GLY A 345 0.18 -17.95 10.02
CA GLY A 345 0.34 -19.21 9.30
C GLY A 345 1.53 -20.07 9.71
N LEU A 346 2.25 -19.74 10.80
CA LEU A 346 3.41 -20.50 11.30
C LEU A 346 3.22 -22.03 11.35
N ASN A 347 2.02 -22.51 11.66
CA ASN A 347 1.71 -23.96 11.75
C ASN A 347 0.81 -24.47 10.61
N ARG A 348 0.58 -23.67 9.56
CA ARG A 348 -0.44 -23.94 8.52
C ARG A 348 0.03 -23.69 7.09
N LEU A 349 1.07 -22.89 6.91
CA LEU A 349 1.70 -22.60 5.64
C LEU A 349 3.11 -23.19 5.67
N GLN A 350 3.65 -23.53 4.49
CA GLN A 350 5.05 -23.95 4.37
C GLN A 350 6.01 -22.90 4.92
N TYR A 351 5.73 -21.62 4.65
CA TYR A 351 6.47 -20.47 5.18
C TYR A 351 5.51 -19.47 5.80
N PRO A 352 5.83 -18.90 6.99
CA PRO A 352 5.02 -17.85 7.59
C PRO A 352 4.86 -16.65 6.67
N LEU A 353 3.66 -16.06 6.72
CA LEU A 353 3.35 -14.81 6.05
C LEU A 353 3.45 -13.68 7.07
N CYS A 354 4.37 -12.78 6.83
CA CYS A 354 4.47 -11.52 7.52
C CYS A 354 3.76 -10.42 6.71
N THR A 355 2.95 -9.60 7.38
CA THR A 355 2.20 -8.50 6.74
C THR A 355 2.44 -7.19 7.46
N LEU A 356 2.69 -6.12 6.69
CA LEU A 356 2.57 -4.74 7.14
C LEU A 356 1.21 -4.16 6.76
N LEU A 357 0.52 -3.57 7.71
CA LEU A 357 -0.80 -2.93 7.56
C LEU A 357 -0.70 -1.46 7.93
N VAL A 358 -1.30 -0.58 7.12
CA VAL A 358 -1.62 0.80 7.52
C VAL A 358 -3.12 0.95 7.74
N PHE A 359 -3.53 2.05 8.35
CA PHE A 359 -4.93 2.34 8.63
C PHE A 359 -5.38 3.58 7.87
N ASP A 360 -6.47 3.47 7.12
CA ASP A 360 -7.05 4.63 6.43
C ASP A 360 -7.82 5.54 7.39
N LEU A 361 -8.38 6.63 6.85
CA LEU A 361 -9.17 7.60 7.62
C LEU A 361 -10.44 6.99 8.25
N CYS A 362 -10.94 5.88 7.69
CA CYS A 362 -12.09 5.14 8.21
C CYS A 362 -11.67 4.05 9.20
N GLN A 363 -10.39 4.02 9.61
CA GLN A 363 -9.81 2.98 10.47
C GLN A 363 -9.93 1.57 9.90
N SER A 364 -9.90 1.42 8.58
CA SER A 364 -9.81 0.12 7.91
C SER A 364 -8.34 -0.24 7.65
N ALA A 365 -8.01 -1.52 7.80
CA ALA A 365 -6.65 -2.01 7.60
C ALA A 365 -6.37 -2.24 6.11
N ILE A 366 -5.28 -1.67 5.61
CA ILE A 366 -4.80 -1.83 4.24
C ILE A 366 -3.45 -2.55 4.24
N PRO A 367 -3.30 -3.70 3.55
CA PRO A 367 -2.02 -4.38 3.43
C PRO A 367 -1.08 -3.66 2.48
N VAL A 368 0.06 -3.19 3.01
CA VAL A 368 1.05 -2.37 2.28
C VAL A 368 2.35 -3.11 1.96
N ALA A 369 2.56 -4.28 2.54
CA ALA A 369 3.61 -5.20 2.13
C ALA A 369 3.31 -6.61 2.64
N TRP A 370 3.78 -7.60 1.87
CA TRP A 370 3.82 -9.01 2.28
C TRP A 370 5.24 -9.52 2.24
N ILE A 371 5.64 -10.25 3.27
CA ILE A 371 6.96 -10.87 3.38
C ILE A 371 6.75 -12.34 3.70
N ILE A 372 7.27 -13.22 2.86
CA ILE A 372 7.24 -14.68 3.08
C ILE A 372 8.67 -15.10 3.38
N THR A 373 8.90 -15.75 4.52
CA THR A 373 10.25 -16.13 4.99
C THR A 373 10.31 -17.56 5.47
N SER A 374 11.42 -18.28 5.22
CA SER A 374 11.65 -19.62 5.75
C SER A 374 12.04 -19.66 7.22
N SER A 375 12.61 -18.58 7.75
CA SER A 375 13.13 -18.57 9.12
C SER A 375 12.06 -18.12 10.11
N SER A 376 11.80 -18.94 11.12
CA SER A 376 11.01 -18.54 12.30
C SER A 376 11.77 -17.55 13.20
N ASN A 377 13.08 -17.40 13.00
CA ASN A 377 13.99 -16.64 13.85
C ASN A 377 14.36 -15.27 13.26
N ASN A 378 13.55 -14.75 12.34
CA ASN A 378 13.74 -13.41 11.73
C ASN A 378 15.11 -13.20 11.03
N GLN A 379 15.79 -14.27 10.62
CA GLN A 379 17.07 -14.16 9.93
C GLN A 379 16.89 -13.46 8.57
N GLY A 380 17.73 -12.47 8.31
CA GLY A 380 17.65 -11.63 7.12
C GLY A 380 16.61 -10.50 7.22
N MET A 381 16.03 -10.25 8.41
CA MET A 381 15.14 -9.10 8.64
C MET A 381 15.84 -7.78 8.36
N ASP A 382 17.05 -7.60 8.84
CA ASP A 382 17.91 -6.44 8.59
C ASP A 382 17.97 -6.08 7.10
N ARG A 383 18.19 -7.10 6.26
CA ARG A 383 18.35 -6.93 4.82
C ARG A 383 17.05 -6.51 4.14
N TRP A 384 15.96 -7.25 4.34
CA TRP A 384 14.71 -6.92 3.62
C TRP A 384 14.05 -5.66 4.18
N LEU A 385 14.22 -5.38 5.47
CA LEU A 385 13.69 -4.18 6.12
C LEU A 385 14.38 -2.92 5.59
N GLY A 386 15.71 -2.94 5.46
CA GLY A 386 16.47 -1.88 4.81
C GLY A 386 15.99 -1.61 3.39
N LEU A 387 15.86 -2.66 2.56
CA LEU A 387 15.36 -2.54 1.18
C LEU A 387 13.95 -1.95 1.09
N LEU A 388 13.06 -2.31 2.02
CA LEU A 388 11.70 -1.76 2.09
C LEU A 388 11.73 -0.27 2.44
N VAL A 389 12.48 0.10 3.47
CA VAL A 389 12.60 1.50 3.92
C VAL A 389 13.25 2.36 2.85
N ASP A 390 14.31 1.87 2.20
CA ASP A 390 14.97 2.57 1.10
C ASP A 390 14.01 2.80 -0.07
N ARG A 391 13.20 1.79 -0.42
CA ARG A 391 12.17 1.93 -1.47
C ARG A 391 11.17 3.03 -1.15
N ILE A 392 10.75 3.16 0.11
CA ILE A 392 9.82 4.20 0.55
C ILE A 392 10.51 5.57 0.58
N ARG A 393 11.70 5.67 1.19
CA ARG A 393 12.45 6.93 1.32
C ARG A 393 12.99 7.45 -0.01
N THR A 394 13.15 6.60 -1.02
CA THR A 394 13.41 7.02 -2.40
C THR A 394 12.27 7.86 -2.97
N LYS A 395 11.03 7.62 -2.54
CA LYS A 395 9.85 8.40 -2.97
C LYS A 395 9.62 9.62 -2.07
N ASP A 396 9.80 9.47 -0.77
CA ASP A 396 9.73 10.58 0.19
C ASP A 396 10.78 10.42 1.31
N PRO A 397 11.89 11.17 1.26
CA PRO A 397 12.95 11.08 2.25
C PRO A 397 12.52 11.45 3.68
N ARG A 398 11.43 12.21 3.85
CA ARG A 398 10.90 12.62 5.17
C ARG A 398 9.94 11.59 5.74
N TRP A 399 9.62 10.56 4.97
CA TRP A 399 8.67 9.55 5.40
C TRP A 399 9.19 8.78 6.61
N ARG A 400 8.36 8.79 7.66
CA ARG A 400 8.50 7.99 8.87
C ARG A 400 7.12 7.70 9.47
N PRO A 401 6.90 6.53 10.08
CA PRO A 401 5.70 6.26 10.85
C PRO A 401 5.79 6.85 12.26
N HIS A 402 4.63 7.06 12.88
CA HIS A 402 4.55 7.49 14.28
C HIS A 402 4.89 6.36 15.24
N ALA A 403 4.30 5.17 15.02
CA ALA A 403 4.61 3.96 15.78
C ALA A 403 4.31 2.68 14.97
N LEU A 404 5.04 1.62 15.27
CA LEU A 404 4.81 0.27 14.76
C LEU A 404 4.17 -0.61 15.86
N LEU A 405 3.14 -1.36 15.52
CA LEU A 405 2.47 -2.34 16.38
C LEU A 405 2.95 -3.75 16.03
N VAL A 406 3.63 -4.44 16.94
CA VAL A 406 4.27 -5.73 16.70
C VAL A 406 3.58 -6.85 17.48
N ASP A 407 3.33 -8.00 16.85
CA ASP A 407 2.70 -9.15 17.51
C ASP A 407 3.65 -10.08 18.28
N ASP A 408 4.96 -10.03 17.98
CA ASP A 408 6.00 -10.84 18.64
C ASP A 408 6.96 -9.97 19.48
N PRO A 409 7.02 -10.13 20.81
CA PRO A 409 7.96 -9.39 21.66
C PRO A 409 9.43 -9.75 21.42
N TYR A 410 9.74 -10.88 20.77
CA TYR A 410 11.12 -11.31 20.46
C TYR A 410 11.62 -10.83 19.11
N LEU A 411 10.78 -10.14 18.36
CA LEU A 411 11.20 -9.48 17.14
C LEU A 411 12.32 -8.49 17.46
N GLU A 412 13.28 -8.29 16.57
CA GLU A 412 14.40 -7.36 16.82
C GLU A 412 13.89 -5.90 16.82
N ILE A 413 13.32 -5.48 17.96
CA ILE A 413 12.69 -4.16 18.15
C ILE A 413 13.71 -3.04 17.90
N SER A 414 14.97 -3.25 18.28
CA SER A 414 16.08 -2.33 17.98
C SER A 414 16.22 -2.10 16.48
N LEU A 415 16.31 -3.17 15.70
CA LEU A 415 16.43 -3.09 14.25
C LEU A 415 15.24 -2.36 13.60
N ILE A 416 14.02 -2.63 14.07
CA ILE A 416 12.81 -1.95 13.59
C ILE A 416 12.87 -0.46 13.90
N ARG A 417 13.22 -0.12 15.15
CA ARG A 417 13.32 1.26 15.63
C ARG A 417 14.37 2.03 14.84
N ASP A 418 15.51 1.43 14.57
CA ASP A 418 16.62 2.06 13.85
C ASP A 418 16.29 2.24 12.36
N SER A 419 15.65 1.24 11.75
CA SER A 419 15.27 1.29 10.34
C SER A 419 14.17 2.32 10.08
N PHE A 420 13.05 2.23 10.81
CA PHE A 420 11.89 3.10 10.62
C PHE A 420 11.99 4.45 11.34
N GLN A 421 12.91 4.60 12.30
CA GLN A 421 13.06 5.79 13.14
C GLN A 421 11.76 6.15 13.88
N CYS A 422 11.11 5.15 14.47
CA CYS A 422 9.81 5.28 15.11
C CYS A 422 9.72 4.53 16.44
N ARG A 423 8.62 4.75 17.17
CA ARG A 423 8.30 3.93 18.34
C ARG A 423 7.84 2.54 17.92
N VAL A 424 8.04 1.57 18.80
CA VAL A 424 7.57 0.20 18.61
C VAL A 424 6.77 -0.18 19.85
N TRP A 425 5.52 -0.60 19.62
CA TRP A 425 4.58 -1.05 20.64
C TRP A 425 4.19 -2.49 20.37
N LEU A 426 3.75 -3.20 21.40
CA LEU A 426 3.16 -4.51 21.21
C LEU A 426 1.69 -4.42 20.85
N CYS A 427 1.25 -5.31 19.97
CA CYS A 427 -0.10 -5.38 19.45
C CYS A 427 -1.04 -5.99 20.50
N LEU A 428 -1.79 -5.14 21.21
CA LEU A 428 -2.74 -5.57 22.24
C LEU A 428 -3.84 -6.51 21.69
N TRP A 429 -4.25 -6.31 20.44
CA TRP A 429 -5.19 -7.22 19.78
C TRP A 429 -4.68 -8.67 19.79
N HIS A 430 -3.38 -8.88 19.54
CA HIS A 430 -2.79 -10.22 19.43
C HIS A 430 -2.89 -11.01 20.74
N ILE A 431 -2.43 -10.41 21.85
CA ILE A 431 -2.46 -11.04 23.17
C ILE A 431 -3.90 -11.27 23.63
N ARG A 432 -4.76 -10.26 23.50
CA ARG A 432 -6.18 -10.34 23.87
C ARG A 432 -6.89 -11.46 23.11
N ARG A 433 -6.71 -11.53 21.78
CA ARG A 433 -7.33 -12.56 20.94
C ARG A 433 -6.84 -13.96 21.31
N SER A 434 -5.55 -14.11 21.59
CA SER A 434 -4.97 -15.40 21.93
C SER A 434 -5.44 -15.90 23.29
N TRP A 435 -5.47 -15.04 24.31
CA TRP A 435 -6.02 -15.36 25.63
C TRP A 435 -7.51 -15.70 25.56
N MET A 436 -8.31 -14.87 24.87
CA MET A 436 -9.75 -15.12 24.72
C MET A 436 -10.01 -16.50 24.06
N ARG A 437 -9.31 -16.81 22.98
CA ARG A 437 -9.46 -18.11 22.29
C ARG A 437 -8.94 -19.27 23.13
N GLY A 438 -7.89 -19.06 23.91
CA GLY A 438 -7.39 -20.02 24.89
C GLY A 438 -8.45 -20.34 25.96
N LEU A 439 -9.02 -19.30 26.56
CA LEU A 439 -10.07 -19.42 27.58
C LEU A 439 -11.30 -20.17 27.04
N LEU A 440 -11.83 -19.74 25.90
CA LEU A 440 -13.02 -20.36 25.28
C LEU A 440 -12.79 -21.83 24.91
N LYS A 441 -11.55 -22.24 24.62
CA LYS A 441 -11.21 -23.62 24.25
C LYS A 441 -10.93 -24.51 25.47
N LYS A 442 -10.38 -23.94 26.55
CA LYS A 442 -9.76 -24.70 27.66
C LYS A 442 -10.44 -24.50 29.01
N CYS A 443 -11.40 -23.59 29.10
CA CYS A 443 -12.25 -23.38 30.28
C CYS A 443 -13.70 -23.51 29.82
N CYS A 444 -14.52 -24.33 30.47
CA CYS A 444 -15.91 -24.55 30.08
C CYS A 444 -16.89 -23.63 30.82
N ASN A 445 -16.53 -23.16 32.02
CA ASN A 445 -17.41 -22.33 32.85
C ASN A 445 -17.35 -20.86 32.41
N LEU A 446 -18.49 -20.34 31.94
CA LEU A 446 -18.60 -18.99 31.41
C LEU A 446 -18.32 -17.89 32.47
N ASP A 447 -18.69 -18.10 33.72
CA ASP A 447 -18.45 -17.10 34.78
C ASP A 447 -16.97 -17.05 35.16
N VAL A 448 -16.32 -18.21 35.19
CA VAL A 448 -14.87 -18.32 35.37
C VAL A 448 -14.13 -17.67 34.19
N GLN A 449 -14.55 -17.91 32.95
CA GLN A 449 -13.95 -17.28 31.76
C GLN A 449 -13.93 -15.75 31.84
N LYS A 450 -15.05 -15.14 32.26
CA LYS A 450 -15.19 -13.67 32.38
C LYS A 450 -14.23 -13.12 33.44
N GLU A 451 -14.19 -13.74 34.61
CA GLU A 451 -13.31 -13.30 35.69
C GLU A 451 -11.84 -13.55 35.36
N MET A 452 -11.49 -14.68 34.74
CA MET A 452 -10.11 -14.94 34.29
C MET A 452 -9.64 -13.89 33.28
N LEU A 453 -10.45 -13.53 32.28
CA LEU A 453 -10.08 -12.53 31.29
C LEU A 453 -9.83 -11.15 31.92
N LYS A 454 -10.66 -10.78 32.89
CA LYS A 454 -10.52 -9.55 33.67
C LYS A 454 -9.22 -9.55 34.49
N HIS A 455 -8.88 -10.65 35.15
CA HIS A 455 -7.62 -10.78 35.90
C HIS A 455 -6.39 -10.81 35.00
N LEU A 456 -6.46 -11.46 33.83
CA LEU A 456 -5.40 -11.40 32.83
C LEU A 456 -5.12 -9.97 32.36
N GLY A 457 -6.17 -9.16 32.20
CA GLY A 457 -6.03 -7.73 31.94
C GLY A 457 -5.33 -7.00 33.08
N ARG A 458 -5.60 -7.36 34.35
CA ARG A 458 -4.86 -6.83 35.50
C ARG A 458 -3.38 -7.23 35.43
N VAL A 459 -3.05 -8.50 35.22
CA VAL A 459 -1.66 -8.97 35.09
C VAL A 459 -0.89 -8.16 34.04
N LEU A 460 -1.50 -7.91 32.87
CA LEU A 460 -0.85 -7.14 31.80
C LEU A 460 -0.55 -5.68 32.19
N TYR A 461 -1.35 -5.11 33.09
CA TYR A 461 -1.31 -3.69 33.45
C TYR A 461 -0.85 -3.40 34.89
N CYS A 462 -0.71 -4.39 35.77
CA CYS A 462 -0.35 -4.20 37.17
C CYS A 462 1.05 -3.59 37.38
N ALA A 463 1.90 -3.56 36.35
CA ALA A 463 3.31 -3.24 36.48
C ALA A 463 3.70 -1.75 36.45
N ARG A 464 2.75 -0.83 36.67
CA ARG A 464 3.05 0.61 36.78
C ARG A 464 2.73 1.24 38.14
N SER A 465 2.32 0.45 39.14
CA SER A 465 2.11 0.91 40.52
C SER A 465 2.86 0.13 41.60
N ALA A 466 3.40 -1.05 41.31
CA ALA A 466 4.16 -1.87 42.25
C ALA A 466 5.44 -2.41 41.59
N SER A 467 6.50 -2.56 42.39
CA SER A 467 7.84 -2.99 41.98
C SER A 467 7.92 -4.44 41.49
N ASN A 468 6.84 -5.24 41.57
CA ASN A 468 6.87 -6.67 41.25
C ASN A 468 5.69 -7.11 40.35
N VAL A 469 6.00 -7.73 39.21
CA VAL A 469 5.01 -8.37 38.30
C VAL A 469 4.52 -9.71 38.87
N GLN A 470 5.26 -10.29 39.82
CA GLN A 470 4.98 -11.63 40.34
C GLN A 470 3.70 -11.66 41.18
N ASP A 471 3.40 -10.64 41.99
CA ASP A 471 2.27 -10.73 42.94
C ASP A 471 0.90 -10.92 42.24
N PRO A 472 0.51 -10.11 41.23
CA PRO A 472 -0.75 -10.30 40.50
C PRO A 472 -0.78 -11.58 39.65
N LEU A 473 0.39 -12.03 39.21
CA LEU A 473 0.57 -13.23 38.41
C LEU A 473 0.40 -14.50 39.26
N GLU A 474 1.00 -14.51 40.45
CA GLU A 474 0.83 -15.55 41.47
C GLU A 474 -0.62 -15.58 41.96
N GLU A 475 -1.21 -14.42 42.25
CA GLU A 475 -2.63 -14.31 42.60
C GLU A 475 -3.52 -14.94 41.51
N PHE A 476 -3.29 -14.60 40.24
CA PHE A 476 -4.02 -15.19 39.12
C PHE A 476 -3.87 -16.72 39.07
N MET A 477 -2.65 -17.24 39.21
CA MET A 477 -2.40 -18.68 39.18
C MET A 477 -3.04 -19.40 40.38
N GLN A 478 -3.10 -18.76 41.54
CA GLN A 478 -3.66 -19.34 42.76
C GLN A 478 -5.19 -19.33 42.75
N ILE A 479 -5.81 -18.23 42.32
CA ILE A 479 -7.29 -18.11 42.25
C ILE A 479 -7.87 -19.11 41.23
N PHE A 480 -7.19 -19.32 40.10
CA PHE A 480 -7.71 -20.13 39.00
C PHE A 480 -7.00 -21.48 38.84
N ILE A 481 -6.39 -21.99 39.91
CA ILE A 481 -5.63 -23.27 39.90
C ILE A 481 -6.48 -24.45 39.41
N ASP A 482 -7.79 -24.44 39.71
CA ASP A 482 -8.75 -25.47 39.29
C ASP A 482 -8.99 -25.50 37.77
N GLN A 483 -8.59 -24.46 37.03
CA GLN A 483 -8.67 -24.41 35.57
C GLN A 483 -7.41 -25.01 34.92
N SER A 484 -7.12 -26.27 35.25
CA SER A 484 -5.86 -26.97 34.95
C SER A 484 -5.45 -26.88 33.47
N ASP A 485 -6.38 -27.07 32.54
CA ASP A 485 -6.11 -27.10 31.10
C ASP A 485 -5.69 -25.74 30.54
N PHE A 486 -6.29 -24.67 31.06
CA PHE A 486 -5.89 -23.31 30.73
C PHE A 486 -4.59 -22.94 31.42
N MET A 487 -4.42 -23.30 32.70
CA MET A 487 -3.19 -23.04 33.45
C MET A 487 -1.97 -23.70 32.82
N ALA A 488 -2.07 -24.95 32.38
CA ALA A 488 -1.00 -25.63 31.66
C ALA A 488 -0.63 -24.88 30.37
N TYR A 489 -1.63 -24.48 29.59
CA TYR A 489 -1.43 -23.68 28.38
C TYR A 489 -0.80 -22.30 28.68
N PHE A 490 -1.26 -21.63 29.73
CA PHE A 490 -0.75 -20.32 30.09
C PHE A 490 0.70 -20.40 30.56
N LYS A 491 1.05 -21.39 31.39
CA LYS A 491 2.42 -21.66 31.85
C LYS A 491 3.36 -22.03 30.71
N GLU A 492 2.91 -22.81 29.74
CA GLU A 492 3.74 -23.21 28.60
C GLU A 492 3.94 -22.07 27.59
N ARG A 493 2.87 -21.34 27.25
CA ARG A 493 2.88 -20.41 26.12
C ARG A 493 3.15 -18.95 26.50
N TRP A 494 2.71 -18.52 27.68
CA TRP A 494 2.70 -17.10 28.04
C TRP A 494 3.62 -16.77 29.20
N LEU A 495 3.70 -17.63 30.21
CA LEU A 495 4.53 -17.36 31.40
C LEU A 495 6.00 -17.05 31.08
N PRO A 496 6.69 -17.73 30.13
CA PRO A 496 8.08 -17.40 29.82
C PRO A 496 8.26 -16.00 29.19
N ASN A 497 7.19 -15.44 28.63
CA ASN A 497 7.22 -14.23 27.81
C ASN A 497 6.41 -13.08 28.44
N ILE A 498 5.70 -13.34 29.56
CA ILE A 498 4.72 -12.40 30.12
C ILE A 498 5.38 -11.10 30.57
N GLU A 499 6.60 -11.19 31.10
CA GLU A 499 7.36 -10.03 31.55
C GLU A 499 7.69 -9.08 30.40
N ALA A 500 8.00 -9.60 29.19
CA ALA A 500 8.23 -8.78 28.01
C ALA A 500 6.94 -8.03 27.60
N TRP A 501 5.78 -8.70 27.65
CA TRP A 501 4.48 -8.09 27.37
C TRP A 501 4.09 -7.02 28.40
N VAL A 502 4.31 -7.34 29.67
CA VAL A 502 4.06 -6.43 30.80
C VAL A 502 5.02 -5.25 30.77
N THR A 503 6.28 -5.43 30.39
CA THR A 503 7.26 -4.34 30.27
C THR A 503 6.97 -3.46 29.07
N ALA A 504 6.58 -4.04 27.93
CA ALA A 504 6.19 -3.25 26.77
C ALA A 504 4.91 -2.44 27.01
N SER A 505 3.96 -2.97 27.80
CA SER A 505 2.77 -2.22 28.22
C SER A 505 3.14 -1.03 29.13
N LYS A 506 4.37 -0.99 29.69
CA LYS A 506 4.94 0.16 30.43
C LYS A 506 5.34 1.34 29.54
N THR A 507 5.35 1.21 28.21
CA THR A 507 5.58 2.35 27.30
C THR A 507 4.23 2.98 26.86
N LEU A 508 4.04 4.27 27.14
CA LEU A 508 2.81 5.05 26.88
C LEU A 508 2.78 5.61 25.43
N PRO A 509 1.62 5.96 24.85
CA PRO A 509 0.25 5.48 25.09
C PRO A 509 -0.08 4.29 24.17
N MET A 510 -1.08 3.50 24.55
CA MET A 510 -1.39 2.24 23.86
C MET A 510 -2.24 2.47 22.60
N ALA A 511 -2.11 1.54 21.66
CA ALA A 511 -2.89 1.50 20.44
C ALA A 511 -4.41 1.50 20.74
N ASN A 512 -5.17 2.37 20.07
CA ASN A 512 -6.63 2.45 20.18
C ASN A 512 -7.28 1.07 19.92
N GLN A 513 -8.37 0.76 20.63
CA GLN A 513 -9.26 -0.39 20.34
C GLN A 513 -9.77 -0.38 18.88
N GLU A 514 -9.72 0.77 18.21
CA GLU A 514 -10.05 0.96 16.79
C GLU A 514 -9.22 0.03 15.89
N PHE A 515 -7.92 -0.11 16.15
CA PHE A 515 -7.05 -0.98 15.35
C PHE A 515 -7.40 -2.46 15.51
N HIS A 516 -7.99 -2.87 16.64
CA HIS A 516 -8.33 -4.28 16.88
C HIS A 516 -9.34 -4.80 15.86
N ALA A 517 -10.38 -4.01 15.56
CA ALA A 517 -11.41 -4.37 14.59
C ALA A 517 -10.84 -4.49 13.17
N ALA A 518 -9.98 -3.54 12.81
CA ALA A 518 -9.34 -3.46 11.50
C ALA A 518 -8.38 -4.64 11.27
N ILE A 519 -7.49 -4.88 12.23
CA ILE A 519 -6.55 -6.00 12.23
C ILE A 519 -7.32 -7.32 12.18
N GLU A 520 -8.35 -7.49 12.99
CA GLU A 520 -9.14 -8.72 12.99
C GLU A 520 -9.82 -8.97 11.65
N SER A 521 -10.40 -7.93 11.05
CA SER A 521 -11.02 -8.02 9.72
C SER A 521 -10.01 -8.51 8.68
N TYR A 522 -8.80 -7.94 8.66
CA TYR A 522 -7.72 -8.39 7.78
C TYR A 522 -7.41 -9.88 7.97
N HIS A 523 -7.16 -10.29 9.21
CA HIS A 523 -6.82 -11.69 9.54
C HIS A 523 -7.94 -12.66 9.16
N LEU A 524 -9.20 -12.30 9.36
CA LEU A 524 -10.34 -13.12 8.97
C LEU A 524 -10.47 -13.23 7.45
N ARG A 525 -10.28 -12.12 6.71
CA ARG A 525 -10.32 -12.11 5.24
C ARG A 525 -9.20 -12.98 4.65
N VAL A 526 -7.96 -12.83 5.14
CA VAL A 526 -6.82 -13.64 4.69
C VAL A 526 -7.06 -15.12 5.02
N LYS A 527 -7.56 -15.42 6.23
CA LYS A 527 -7.91 -16.79 6.63
C LYS A 527 -9.00 -17.38 5.73
N ALA A 528 -10.04 -16.61 5.39
CA ALA A 528 -11.11 -17.06 4.50
C ALA A 528 -10.60 -17.34 3.08
N LYS A 529 -9.71 -16.49 2.55
CA LYS A 529 -9.14 -16.69 1.21
C LYS A 529 -8.15 -17.86 1.15
N LEU A 530 -7.31 -18.02 2.15
CA LEU A 530 -6.27 -19.08 2.14
C LEU A 530 -6.77 -20.44 2.64
N PHE A 531 -7.77 -20.48 3.50
CA PHE A 531 -8.24 -21.71 4.14
C PHE A 531 -9.75 -21.98 3.98
N GLY A 532 -10.46 -21.16 3.21
CA GLY A 532 -11.90 -21.35 2.95
C GLY A 532 -12.21 -22.55 2.07
N ASP A 533 -11.30 -22.92 1.17
CA ASP A 533 -11.40 -24.13 0.36
C ASP A 533 -10.65 -25.29 1.04
N PRO A 534 -11.33 -26.41 1.39
CA PRO A 534 -10.69 -27.60 1.94
C PRO A 534 -9.60 -28.19 1.04
N GLN A 535 -9.70 -28.00 -0.28
CA GLN A 535 -8.74 -28.45 -1.29
C GLN A 535 -7.61 -27.44 -1.55
N ALA A 536 -7.54 -26.34 -0.78
CA ALA A 536 -6.55 -25.28 -1.02
C ALA A 536 -5.10 -25.78 -0.90
N VAL A 537 -4.48 -25.98 -2.06
CA VAL A 537 -3.03 -26.25 -2.27
C VAL A 537 -2.15 -25.14 -1.67
N CYS A 538 -2.73 -23.98 -1.37
CA CYS A 538 -2.05 -22.83 -0.77
C CYS A 538 -1.46 -23.08 0.63
N LYS A 539 -1.81 -24.18 1.30
CA LYS A 539 -1.15 -24.59 2.56
C LYS A 539 0.25 -25.16 2.33
N THR A 540 0.48 -25.77 1.17
CA THR A 540 1.67 -26.57 0.88
C THR A 540 2.55 -25.98 -0.22
N ARG A 541 2.03 -25.06 -1.06
CA ARG A 541 2.80 -24.37 -2.10
C ARG A 541 2.86 -22.86 -1.92
N ILE A 542 4.04 -22.30 -2.09
CA ILE A 542 4.35 -20.87 -1.99
C ILE A 542 3.78 -20.11 -3.19
N ASP A 543 3.85 -20.67 -4.39
CA ASP A 543 3.33 -20.02 -5.59
C ASP A 543 1.81 -19.75 -5.51
N CYS A 544 1.04 -20.65 -4.90
CA CYS A 544 -0.37 -20.48 -4.59
C CYS A 544 -0.61 -19.33 -3.61
N LEU A 545 0.20 -19.24 -2.55
CA LEU A 545 0.15 -18.11 -1.59
C LEU A 545 0.45 -16.78 -2.28
N VAL A 546 1.53 -16.70 -3.05
CA VAL A 546 1.93 -15.51 -3.82
C VAL A 546 0.83 -15.10 -4.79
N HIS A 547 0.26 -16.06 -5.52
CA HIS A 547 -0.84 -15.80 -6.44
C HIS A 547 -2.06 -15.24 -5.69
N THR A 548 -2.50 -15.89 -4.61
CA THR A 548 -3.68 -15.47 -3.84
C THR A 548 -3.53 -14.07 -3.24
N LEU A 549 -2.34 -13.74 -2.74
CA LEU A 549 -2.02 -12.41 -2.22
C LEU A 549 -2.09 -11.35 -3.32
N THR A 550 -1.43 -11.61 -4.45
CA THR A 550 -1.24 -10.60 -5.52
C THR A 550 -2.39 -10.48 -6.51
N THR A 551 -3.30 -11.46 -6.56
CA THR A 551 -4.51 -11.40 -7.39
C THR A 551 -5.73 -11.12 -6.51
N SER A 552 -6.20 -12.10 -5.73
CA SER A 552 -7.47 -12.03 -5.03
C SER A 552 -7.46 -11.00 -3.90
N LEU A 553 -6.48 -11.08 -2.99
CA LEU A 553 -6.42 -10.18 -1.83
C LEU A 553 -6.06 -8.75 -2.24
N HIS A 554 -5.02 -8.56 -3.06
CA HIS A 554 -4.67 -7.25 -3.60
C HIS A 554 -5.86 -6.56 -4.27
N SER A 555 -6.54 -7.26 -5.19
CA SER A 555 -7.65 -6.68 -5.94
C SER A 555 -8.84 -6.34 -5.06
N LEU A 556 -9.08 -7.11 -3.99
CA LEU A 556 -10.15 -6.85 -3.03
C LEU A 556 -9.92 -5.53 -2.28
N TYR A 557 -8.73 -5.31 -1.72
CA TYR A 557 -8.43 -4.07 -1.00
C TYR A 557 -8.33 -2.87 -1.94
N TRP A 558 -7.77 -3.06 -3.14
CA TRP A 558 -7.79 -2.03 -4.17
C TRP A 558 -9.23 -1.62 -4.52
N PHE A 559 -10.13 -2.58 -4.71
CA PHE A 559 -11.53 -2.33 -5.03
C PHE A 559 -12.29 -1.67 -3.88
N GLU A 560 -12.04 -2.08 -2.63
CA GLU A 560 -12.63 -1.45 -1.44
C GLU A 560 -12.34 0.05 -1.44
N GLN A 561 -11.08 0.44 -1.64
CA GLN A 561 -10.70 1.85 -1.71
C GLN A 561 -11.28 2.57 -2.94
N TYR A 562 -11.20 1.94 -4.11
CA TYR A 562 -11.68 2.49 -5.38
C TYR A 562 -13.21 2.71 -5.43
N SER A 563 -13.96 1.84 -4.77
CA SER A 563 -15.43 1.92 -4.71
C SER A 563 -15.96 3.07 -3.85
N GLU A 564 -15.14 3.70 -3.00
CA GLU A 564 -15.56 4.91 -2.25
C GLU A 564 -15.78 6.11 -3.16
N GLU A 565 -15.01 6.17 -4.24
CA GLU A 565 -14.99 7.29 -5.17
C GLU A 565 -16.08 7.17 -6.25
N SER A 566 -16.73 5.99 -6.37
CA SER A 566 -17.66 5.66 -7.46
C SER A 566 -19.04 5.20 -6.97
N VAL A 567 -20.06 6.04 -7.21
CA VAL A 567 -21.45 5.77 -6.81
C VAL A 567 -22.00 4.47 -7.43
N SER A 568 -21.64 4.16 -8.68
CA SER A 568 -22.16 2.97 -9.39
C SER A 568 -21.56 1.64 -8.91
N LEU A 569 -20.39 1.64 -8.26
CA LEU A 569 -19.80 0.43 -7.66
C LEU A 569 -20.18 0.25 -6.18
N LYS A 570 -20.88 1.21 -5.58
CA LYS A 570 -21.26 1.17 -4.17
C LYS A 570 -22.17 -0.03 -3.83
N MET A 571 -23.11 -0.39 -4.71
CA MET A 571 -23.96 -1.57 -4.50
C MET A 571 -23.16 -2.88 -4.50
N TYR A 572 -22.18 -3.02 -5.40
CA TYR A 572 -21.31 -4.20 -5.46
C TYR A 572 -20.38 -4.28 -4.25
N ARG A 573 -19.92 -3.14 -3.73
CA ARG A 573 -19.19 -3.08 -2.45
C ARG A 573 -20.00 -3.71 -1.33
N ASP A 574 -21.26 -3.32 -1.16
CA ASP A 574 -22.07 -3.79 -0.02
C ASP A 574 -22.38 -5.30 -0.08
N GLU A 575 -22.43 -5.90 -1.28
CA GLU A 575 -22.57 -7.35 -1.46
C GLU A 575 -21.26 -8.11 -1.22
N LEU A 576 -20.12 -7.56 -1.64
CA LEU A 576 -18.83 -8.26 -1.66
C LEU A 576 -17.98 -8.03 -0.40
N LEU A 577 -18.15 -6.89 0.27
CA LEU A 577 -17.33 -6.47 1.39
C LEU A 577 -18.12 -6.55 2.68
N VAL A 578 -17.66 -7.42 3.59
CA VAL A 578 -18.20 -7.47 4.95
C VAL A 578 -17.57 -6.33 5.76
N PRO A 579 -18.37 -5.40 6.31
CA PRO A 579 -17.87 -4.32 7.14
C PRO A 579 -17.21 -4.87 8.41
N ASN A 580 -16.17 -4.18 8.86
CA ASN A 580 -15.46 -4.57 10.08
C ASN A 580 -16.34 -4.37 11.34
N SER A 581 -15.91 -4.88 12.49
CA SER A 581 -16.71 -4.77 13.72
C SER A 581 -16.89 -3.33 14.20
N TRP A 582 -16.02 -2.39 13.81
CA TRP A 582 -16.14 -0.98 14.11
C TRP A 582 -17.25 -0.30 13.31
N GLN A 583 -17.25 -0.44 11.98
CA GLN A 583 -18.31 0.08 11.11
C GLN A 583 -19.69 -0.47 11.52
N ARG A 584 -19.75 -1.77 11.86
CA ARG A 584 -20.98 -2.40 12.35
C ARG A 584 -21.41 -1.92 13.74
N ALA A 585 -20.47 -1.42 14.55
CA ALA A 585 -20.78 -0.85 15.86
C ALA A 585 -21.41 0.53 15.73
N LEU A 586 -20.93 1.36 14.79
CA LEU A 586 -21.51 2.68 14.51
C LEU A 586 -22.98 2.60 14.08
N GLN A 587 -23.39 1.49 13.47
CA GLN A 587 -24.78 1.22 13.09
C GLN A 587 -25.69 0.84 14.28
N ILE A 588 -25.15 0.57 15.48
CA ILE A 588 -25.95 0.28 16.67
C ILE A 588 -26.39 1.60 17.31
N PRO A 589 -27.69 1.88 17.44
CA PRO A 589 -28.18 3.08 18.10
C PRO A 589 -27.83 3.13 19.59
N ASP A 590 -27.63 4.32 20.13
CA ASP A 590 -27.29 4.51 21.56
C ASP A 590 -28.41 4.05 22.50
N HIS A 591 -29.68 4.19 22.07
CA HIS A 591 -30.85 3.78 22.86
C HIS A 591 -31.01 2.25 22.97
N ASP A 592 -30.26 1.48 22.18
CA ASP A 592 -30.24 0.02 22.26
C ASP A 592 -29.29 -0.51 23.34
N ILE A 593 -28.68 0.39 24.11
CA ILE A 593 -27.71 0.08 25.15
C ILE A 593 -28.35 0.35 26.50
N ILE A 594 -28.53 -0.70 27.28
CA ILE A 594 -29.08 -0.65 28.62
C ILE A 594 -27.90 -0.65 29.59
N LEU A 595 -27.67 0.51 30.21
CA LEU A 595 -26.67 0.74 31.24
C LEU A 595 -27.38 0.75 32.59
N ASP A 596 -26.86 0.00 33.56
CA ASP A 596 -27.19 0.20 34.96
C ASP A 596 -26.15 1.15 35.55
N GLU A 597 -26.54 2.41 35.80
CA GLU A 597 -25.62 3.43 36.33
C GLU A 597 -25.20 3.13 37.78
N GLY A 598 -25.94 2.29 38.50
CA GLY A 598 -25.61 1.87 39.87
C GLY A 598 -24.64 0.69 39.95
N ASP A 599 -24.61 -0.19 38.94
CA ASP A 599 -23.74 -1.37 38.88
C ASP A 599 -23.17 -1.62 37.48
N LEU A 600 -21.97 -1.07 37.22
CA LEU A 600 -21.27 -1.18 35.92
C LEU A 600 -20.56 -2.52 35.70
N GLN A 601 -20.95 -3.60 36.38
CA GLN A 601 -20.35 -4.93 36.16
C GLN A 601 -20.71 -5.49 34.77
N PHE A 602 -21.89 -5.15 34.25
CA PHE A 602 -22.32 -5.56 32.91
C PHE A 602 -23.21 -4.54 32.21
N VAL A 603 -23.23 -4.60 30.88
CA VAL A 603 -24.06 -3.78 29.99
C VAL A 603 -24.82 -4.70 29.05
N LYS A 604 -26.07 -4.37 28.74
CA LYS A 604 -26.86 -5.13 27.76
C LYS A 604 -27.03 -4.33 26.47
N VAL A 605 -26.88 -5.01 25.34
CA VAL A 605 -27.12 -4.44 24.01
C VAL A 605 -28.26 -5.20 23.35
N ILE A 606 -29.34 -4.51 23.04
CA ILE A 606 -30.53 -5.08 22.40
C ILE A 606 -30.17 -5.43 20.95
N SER A 607 -30.59 -6.62 20.50
CA SER A 607 -30.38 -7.04 19.13
C SER A 607 -31.28 -6.25 18.17
N GLN A 608 -30.68 -5.77 17.08
CA GLN A 608 -31.39 -5.04 16.03
C GLN A 608 -32.31 -5.93 15.20
N SER A 609 -31.98 -7.22 15.06
CA SER A 609 -32.78 -8.19 14.30
C SER A 609 -33.90 -8.83 15.12
N ASP A 610 -33.74 -8.89 16.45
CA ASP A 610 -34.73 -9.44 17.37
C ASP A 610 -34.71 -8.65 18.69
N ARG A 611 -35.70 -7.78 18.87
CA ARG A 611 -35.81 -6.92 20.05
C ARG A 611 -36.00 -7.68 21.36
N ARG A 612 -36.32 -8.98 21.32
CA ARG A 612 -36.45 -9.83 22.52
C ARG A 612 -35.11 -10.35 23.01
N LEU A 613 -34.09 -10.32 22.15
CA LEU A 613 -32.75 -10.79 22.46
C LEU A 613 -31.87 -9.61 22.88
N ALA A 614 -31.15 -9.77 23.99
CA ALA A 614 -30.12 -8.84 24.42
C ALA A 614 -28.81 -9.60 24.65
N TYR A 615 -27.70 -9.02 24.20
CA TYR A 615 -26.36 -9.53 24.44
C TYR A 615 -25.76 -8.85 25.66
N THR A 616 -25.18 -9.62 26.56
CA THR A 616 -24.55 -9.10 27.76
C THR A 616 -23.06 -8.93 27.55
N ILE A 617 -22.54 -7.79 28.02
CA ILE A 617 -21.14 -7.41 28.00
C ILE A 617 -20.67 -7.25 29.43
N TRP A 618 -19.63 -7.99 29.82
CA TRP A 618 -19.02 -7.88 31.15
C TRP A 618 -17.74 -7.08 31.09
N ASN A 619 -17.40 -6.42 32.20
CA ASN A 619 -16.25 -5.53 32.33
C ASN A 619 -16.27 -4.42 31.25
N PRO A 620 -17.38 -3.65 31.11
CA PRO A 620 -17.60 -2.69 30.04
C PRO A 620 -16.54 -1.58 30.03
N GLY A 621 -16.16 -1.10 28.84
CA GLY A 621 -15.14 -0.05 28.67
C GLY A 621 -13.69 -0.55 28.77
N SER A 622 -13.46 -1.79 29.20
CA SER A 622 -12.13 -2.41 29.24
C SER A 622 -11.73 -3.00 27.88
N GLU A 623 -10.44 -3.06 27.58
CA GLU A 623 -9.94 -3.84 26.43
C GLU A 623 -10.16 -5.34 26.63
N PHE A 624 -10.27 -5.76 27.89
CA PHE A 624 -10.52 -7.14 28.33
C PHE A 624 -12.01 -7.38 28.65
N SER A 625 -12.91 -6.66 27.98
CA SER A 625 -14.35 -6.94 28.04
C SER A 625 -14.72 -8.26 27.36
N PHE A 626 -15.77 -8.90 27.86
CA PHE A 626 -16.33 -10.15 27.33
C PHE A 626 -17.76 -9.92 26.84
N CYS A 627 -18.16 -10.54 25.73
CA CYS A 627 -19.54 -10.48 25.21
C CYS A 627 -20.05 -11.90 24.94
N ASP A 628 -21.32 -12.17 25.25
CA ASP A 628 -21.94 -13.47 25.03
C ASP A 628 -22.48 -13.71 23.60
N CYS A 629 -22.35 -12.74 22.69
CA CYS A 629 -22.84 -12.91 21.33
C CYS A 629 -22.09 -14.03 20.57
N PRO A 630 -22.73 -14.70 19.59
CA PRO A 630 -22.12 -15.82 18.86
C PRO A 630 -20.75 -15.50 18.25
N TRP A 631 -20.57 -14.27 17.76
CA TRP A 631 -19.29 -13.83 17.19
C TRP A 631 -18.17 -13.76 18.24
N ALA A 632 -18.46 -13.22 19.42
CA ALA A 632 -17.51 -13.13 20.52
C ALA A 632 -17.17 -14.51 21.11
N ARG A 633 -18.12 -15.46 21.09
CA ARG A 633 -17.90 -16.86 21.50
C ARG A 633 -16.93 -17.63 20.60
N LEU A 634 -16.57 -17.10 19.43
CA LEU A 634 -15.48 -17.61 18.59
C LEU A 634 -14.11 -17.02 18.96
N GLY A 635 -14.08 -16.16 19.98
CA GLY A 635 -12.92 -15.38 20.42
C GLY A 635 -12.61 -14.17 19.53
N ASN A 636 -13.58 -13.75 18.71
CA ASN A 636 -13.47 -12.57 17.86
C ASN A 636 -13.88 -11.29 18.62
N PHE A 637 -13.36 -10.15 18.19
CA PHE A 637 -13.71 -8.82 18.66
C PHE A 637 -15.01 -8.34 18.00
N CYS A 638 -16.12 -8.38 18.74
CA CYS A 638 -17.45 -8.13 18.19
C CYS A 638 -17.85 -6.64 18.20
N LYS A 639 -18.84 -6.30 17.37
CA LYS A 639 -19.42 -4.95 17.28
C LYS A 639 -20.00 -4.43 18.60
N HIS A 640 -20.50 -5.30 19.46
CA HIS A 640 -21.06 -4.89 20.77
C HIS A 640 -19.97 -4.40 21.72
N LEU A 641 -18.81 -5.07 21.75
CA LEU A 641 -17.67 -4.64 22.57
C LEU A 641 -17.19 -3.25 22.13
N VAL A 642 -17.09 -3.03 20.82
CA VAL A 642 -16.72 -1.73 20.26
C VAL A 642 -17.75 -0.66 20.64
N LYS A 643 -19.04 -0.91 20.41
CA LYS A 643 -20.09 0.08 20.70
C LYS A 643 -20.13 0.47 22.18
N VAL A 644 -20.07 -0.52 23.07
CA VAL A 644 -20.02 -0.27 24.52
C VAL A 644 -18.74 0.49 24.89
N GLY A 645 -17.60 0.14 24.31
CA GLY A 645 -16.34 0.88 24.49
C GLY A 645 -16.48 2.37 24.12
N ILE A 646 -17.09 2.68 22.96
CA ILE A 646 -17.35 4.06 22.51
C ILE A 646 -18.23 4.80 23.53
N ILE A 647 -19.33 4.19 23.97
CA ILE A 647 -20.30 4.83 24.88
C ILE A 647 -19.73 5.06 26.27
N CYS A 648 -19.00 4.08 26.79
CA CYS A 648 -18.29 4.19 28.06
C CYS A 648 -17.27 5.34 28.03
N ARG A 649 -16.59 5.55 26.89
CA ARG A 649 -15.66 6.66 26.69
C ARG A 649 -16.38 8.01 26.62
N ILE A 650 -17.42 8.13 25.78
CA ILE A 650 -18.17 9.39 25.59
C ILE A 650 -18.82 9.85 26.89
N ARG A 651 -19.47 8.94 27.61
CA ARG A 651 -20.20 9.29 28.83
C ARG A 651 -19.31 9.33 30.08
N GLN A 652 -18.04 8.95 29.96
CA GLN A 652 -17.10 8.81 31.08
C GLN A 652 -17.64 7.91 32.22
N ILE A 653 -18.54 6.98 31.88
CA ILE A 653 -19.26 6.15 32.86
C ILE A 653 -18.39 4.98 33.33
N ALA A 654 -17.64 4.36 32.42
CA ALA A 654 -16.71 3.31 32.85
C ALA A 654 -15.53 3.93 33.59
N ARG A 655 -14.95 3.17 34.53
CA ARG A 655 -13.61 3.48 35.02
C ARG A 655 -12.71 3.71 33.79
N PRO A 656 -11.80 4.72 33.82
CA PRO A 656 -10.88 4.94 32.70
C PRO A 656 -10.21 3.62 32.34
N SER A 657 -9.83 3.41 31.07
CA SER A 657 -9.10 2.19 30.72
C SER A 657 -7.95 1.99 31.70
N LEU A 658 -7.61 0.74 32.02
CA LEU A 658 -6.55 0.51 33.00
C LEU A 658 -5.25 1.23 32.59
N SER A 659 -5.00 1.36 31.28
CA SER A 659 -3.97 2.23 30.70
C SER A 659 -4.11 3.73 31.00
N ALA A 660 -5.32 4.31 30.91
CA ALA A 660 -5.57 5.71 31.24
C ALA A 660 -5.47 5.97 32.75
N GLN A 661 -5.93 5.05 33.60
CA GLN A 661 -5.76 5.15 35.06
C GLN A 661 -4.28 5.17 35.43
N ILE A 662 -3.53 4.25 34.84
CA ILE A 662 -2.10 4.13 35.04
C ILE A 662 -1.33 5.33 34.49
N TYR A 663 -1.77 5.89 33.36
CA TYR A 663 -1.24 7.14 32.83
C TYR A 663 -1.44 8.28 33.84
N HIS A 664 -2.66 8.48 34.34
CA HIS A 664 -2.94 9.47 35.36
C HIS A 664 -2.09 9.24 36.60
N GLN A 665 -1.90 7.99 37.02
CA GLN A 665 -1.04 7.66 38.16
C GLN A 665 0.44 7.97 37.91
N THR A 666 0.93 7.74 36.69
CA THR A 666 2.32 8.08 36.29
C THR A 666 2.52 9.59 36.26
N LEU A 667 1.56 10.33 35.71
CA LEU A 667 1.57 11.79 35.67
C LEU A 667 1.49 12.39 37.08
N LEU A 668 0.61 11.85 37.93
CA LEU A 668 0.54 12.20 39.35
C LEU A 668 1.83 11.85 40.09
N GLY A 669 2.47 10.72 39.77
CA GLY A 669 3.77 10.34 40.35
C GLY A 669 4.87 11.35 40.02
N LEU A 670 4.95 11.79 38.75
CA LEU A 670 5.87 12.85 38.32
C LEU A 670 5.58 14.21 38.98
N LEU A 671 4.30 14.50 39.27
CA LEU A 671 3.89 15.73 39.95
C LEU A 671 4.16 15.69 41.46
N VAL A 672 4.06 14.53 42.10
CA VAL A 672 4.26 14.35 43.54
C VAL A 672 5.74 14.22 43.89
N ASN A 673 6.53 13.56 43.04
CA ASN A 673 7.98 13.37 43.22
C ASN A 673 8.73 13.79 41.95
N PRO A 674 8.89 15.10 41.69
CA PRO A 674 9.68 15.56 40.56
C PRO A 674 11.14 15.11 40.69
N PRO A 675 11.84 14.80 39.58
CA PRO A 675 13.28 14.56 39.62
C PRO A 675 14.02 15.76 40.22
N ASP A 676 14.97 15.50 41.13
CA ASP A 676 15.80 16.55 41.73
C ASP A 676 16.76 17.21 40.71
N ASP A 677 17.10 16.49 39.64
CA ASP A 677 17.93 16.98 38.54
C ASP A 677 17.08 17.85 37.59
N PRO A 678 17.44 19.14 37.38
CA PRO A 678 16.74 20.05 36.48
C PRO A 678 16.61 19.51 35.04
N ILE A 679 17.61 18.78 34.54
CA ILE A 679 17.59 18.23 33.17
C ILE A 679 16.62 17.06 33.09
N ALA A 680 16.64 16.16 34.08
CA ALA A 680 15.68 15.08 34.18
C ALA A 680 14.24 15.59 34.36
N LEU A 681 14.04 16.68 35.12
CA LEU A 681 12.76 17.33 35.31
C LEU A 681 12.25 17.94 33.99
N GLU A 682 13.09 18.68 33.27
CA GLU A 682 12.73 19.26 31.97
C GLU A 682 12.38 18.17 30.95
N HIS A 683 13.17 17.09 30.88
CA HIS A 683 12.87 15.93 30.05
C HIS A 683 11.55 15.25 30.45
N ALA A 684 11.28 15.10 31.76
CA ALA A 684 10.03 14.54 32.25
C ALA A 684 8.81 15.42 31.90
N ILE A 685 8.95 16.76 31.96
CA ILE A 685 7.90 17.72 31.58
C ILE A 685 7.64 17.66 30.07
N VAL A 686 8.68 17.67 29.23
CA VAL A 686 8.54 17.55 27.77
C VAL A 686 7.88 16.22 27.41
N HIS A 687 8.29 15.13 28.06
CA HIS A 687 7.71 13.81 27.87
C HIS A 687 6.23 13.77 28.31
N ALA A 688 5.90 14.34 29.47
CA ALA A 688 4.51 14.40 29.96
C ALA A 688 3.60 15.25 29.06
N THR A 689 4.10 16.39 28.57
CA THR A 689 3.37 17.30 27.67
C THR A 689 3.11 16.64 26.31
N LYS A 690 4.14 16.03 25.72
CA LYS A 690 4.00 15.26 24.48
C LYS A 690 3.01 14.11 24.62
N MET A 691 3.02 13.43 25.76
CA MET A 691 2.06 12.35 26.02
C MET A 691 0.63 12.85 26.19
N GLN A 692 0.44 14.03 26.78
CA GLN A 692 -0.87 14.66 26.89
C GLN A 692 -1.41 15.07 25.51
N GLU A 693 -0.56 15.62 24.64
CA GLU A 693 -0.90 15.95 23.26
C GLU A 693 -1.28 14.68 22.46
N GLU A 694 -0.56 13.58 22.64
CA GLU A 694 -0.87 12.31 22.00
C GLU A 694 -2.22 11.76 22.47
N LEU A 695 -2.54 11.83 23.76
CA LEU A 695 -3.84 11.43 24.28
C LEU A 695 -4.99 12.30 23.76
N LYS A 696 -4.81 13.63 23.75
CA LYS A 696 -5.79 14.55 23.14
C LYS A 696 -6.01 14.21 21.67
N SER A 697 -4.93 13.96 20.92
CA SER A 697 -5.03 13.55 19.52
C SER A 697 -5.78 12.22 19.33
N MET A 698 -5.61 11.27 20.25
CA MET A 698 -6.32 9.98 20.22
C MET A 698 -7.80 10.11 20.63
N GLU A 699 -8.12 11.00 21.56
CA GLU A 699 -9.49 11.37 21.95
C GLU A 699 -10.19 12.14 20.81
N ASP A 700 -9.47 13.06 20.17
CA ASP A 700 -9.94 13.85 19.04
C ASP A 700 -10.19 12.95 17.83
N LEU A 701 -9.29 12.02 17.45
CA LEU A 701 -9.50 11.06 16.36
C LEU A 701 -10.74 10.17 16.58
N SER A 702 -11.02 9.79 17.83
CA SER A 702 -12.24 9.08 18.21
C SER A 702 -13.50 9.93 18.06
N SER A 703 -13.38 11.27 18.11
CA SER A 703 -14.49 12.23 17.97
C SER A 703 -14.69 12.71 16.52
N VAL A 704 -13.62 12.78 15.71
CA VAL A 704 -13.73 13.16 14.29
C VAL A 704 -14.50 12.12 13.49
N GLY A 705 -14.43 10.83 13.86
CA GLY A 705 -15.28 9.77 13.32
C GLY A 705 -16.78 9.90 13.66
N LEU A 706 -17.14 10.77 14.61
CA LEU A 706 -18.52 11.09 15.00
C LEU A 706 -19.03 12.43 14.42
N LEU A 707 -18.17 13.24 13.78
CA LEU A 707 -18.48 14.62 13.39
C LEU A 707 -18.45 14.92 11.87
N GLN A 708 -18.49 13.91 11.00
CA GLN A 708 -18.94 14.12 9.62
C GLN A 708 -20.44 13.82 9.46
N SER A 709 -21.27 14.62 10.10
CA SER A 709 -22.48 15.06 9.40
C SER A 709 -22.01 16.01 8.30
N LEU A 710 -22.30 15.69 7.04
CA LEU A 710 -22.21 16.63 5.92
C LEU A 710 -22.72 18.00 6.38
N PRO A 711 -22.03 19.13 6.12
CA PRO A 711 -22.52 20.43 6.53
C PRO A 711 -23.91 20.67 5.94
N PRO A 712 -24.96 20.85 6.77
CA PRO A 712 -26.25 21.26 6.27
C PRO A 712 -26.24 22.78 6.15
N ASN A 713 -25.83 23.30 4.98
CA ASN A 713 -26.28 24.57 4.37
C ASN A 713 -25.23 25.14 3.40
N GLU A 714 -25.30 24.72 2.14
CA GLU A 714 -25.32 25.65 0.98
C GLU A 714 -26.37 25.13 -0.02
N MET A 715 -27.55 24.78 0.50
CA MET A 715 -28.72 24.45 -0.31
C MET A 715 -29.96 25.06 0.33
N ASN A 716 -29.91 26.37 0.55
CA ASN A 716 -31.04 27.16 1.04
C ASN A 716 -31.14 28.53 0.33
N ASP A 717 -30.88 28.55 -0.98
CA ASP A 717 -31.24 29.69 -1.85
C ASP A 717 -32.04 29.29 -3.10
N LEU A 718 -32.57 28.06 -3.16
CA LEU A 718 -33.38 27.61 -4.31
C LEU A 718 -34.55 26.70 -3.94
N VAL A 719 -35.24 26.91 -2.81
CA VAL A 719 -36.64 26.45 -2.65
C VAL A 719 -37.44 27.46 -1.83
N GLY A 720 -37.60 28.65 -2.39
CA GLY A 720 -38.61 29.61 -2.00
C GLY A 720 -39.51 29.90 -3.20
N ASN A 721 -40.40 28.96 -3.54
CA ASN A 721 -41.75 29.19 -4.07
C ASN A 721 -42.37 27.91 -4.64
N GLY A 722 -43.49 27.48 -4.05
CA GLY A 722 -44.59 26.86 -4.80
C GLY A 722 -44.72 25.34 -4.80
N LEU A 723 -45.07 24.74 -3.66
CA LEU A 723 -45.91 23.54 -3.65
C LEU A 723 -47.35 23.94 -3.99
N SER A 724 -47.87 23.51 -5.13
CA SER A 724 -49.30 23.16 -5.27
C SER A 724 -49.57 22.38 -6.56
N GLY A 725 -50.24 21.24 -6.44
CA GLY A 725 -51.10 20.68 -7.49
C GLY A 725 -50.47 19.63 -8.43
N LEU A 726 -50.48 18.37 -8.01
CA LEU A 726 -50.66 17.24 -8.92
C LEU A 726 -52.12 17.23 -9.43
N PRO A 727 -52.38 16.96 -10.73
CA PRO A 727 -53.66 16.39 -11.13
C PRO A 727 -53.50 15.02 -11.80
N GLN A 728 -54.44 14.14 -11.45
CA GLN A 728 -54.71 12.86 -12.11
C GLN A 728 -55.22 13.05 -13.56
N VAL A 729 -54.94 12.01 -14.34
CA VAL A 729 -55.36 11.64 -15.71
C VAL A 729 -56.74 12.16 -16.18
N ALA A 730 -56.79 12.76 -17.39
CA ALA A 730 -57.82 12.54 -18.43
C ALA A 730 -57.49 13.21 -19.79
N ILE A 731 -57.46 12.38 -20.85
CA ILE A 731 -58.08 12.47 -22.20
C ILE A 731 -58.22 13.84 -22.94
N ASP A 732 -57.76 13.81 -24.20
CA ASP A 732 -58.07 14.61 -25.42
C ASP A 732 -57.67 16.09 -25.61
N GLY A 733 -57.19 16.37 -26.84
CA GLY A 733 -57.53 17.60 -27.57
C GLY A 733 -56.41 18.58 -27.97
N ALA A 734 -55.90 18.42 -29.20
CA ALA A 734 -55.40 19.41 -30.17
C ALA A 734 -55.00 20.86 -29.75
N GLY A 735 -53.86 21.35 -30.29
CA GLY A 735 -53.73 22.77 -30.67
C GLY A 735 -52.36 23.47 -30.57
N LYS A 736 -51.59 23.42 -31.67
CA LYS A 736 -50.77 24.48 -32.31
C LYS A 736 -50.29 25.77 -31.55
N GLN A 737 -49.05 26.16 -31.91
CA GLN A 737 -48.43 27.52 -31.97
C GLN A 737 -47.98 28.14 -30.62
N LYS A 738 -46.94 28.98 -30.46
CA LYS A 738 -45.88 29.63 -31.28
C LYS A 738 -44.91 30.31 -30.27
N ARG A 739 -43.64 30.51 -30.64
CA ARG A 739 -42.64 31.39 -29.96
C ARG A 739 -43.09 32.87 -29.94
N PRO A 740 -42.56 33.73 -29.03
CA PRO A 740 -41.34 34.56 -29.27
C PRO A 740 -40.43 34.62 -28.01
N ARG A 741 -39.11 34.87 -27.99
CA ARG A 741 -38.15 35.89 -28.53
C ARG A 741 -38.31 37.32 -27.97
N THR A 742 -37.45 37.70 -27.02
CA THR A 742 -36.83 39.02 -26.73
C THR A 742 -35.76 38.79 -25.64
N SER A 743 -34.45 39.06 -25.71
CA SER A 743 -33.59 40.21 -26.11
C SER A 743 -33.59 41.40 -25.14
N SER A 744 -32.48 41.60 -24.41
CA SER A 744 -31.88 42.91 -24.02
C SER A 744 -30.73 42.68 -23.01
N THR A 745 -29.46 42.83 -23.40
CA THR A 745 -28.53 43.97 -23.13
C THR A 745 -28.10 44.11 -21.66
N VAL A 746 -26.85 43.79 -21.30
CA VAL A 746 -25.59 44.57 -21.41
C VAL A 746 -25.52 45.75 -20.44
N SER A 747 -24.61 45.67 -19.47
CA SER A 747 -23.83 46.79 -18.96
C SER A 747 -22.51 46.28 -18.35
N ASN A 748 -21.41 46.63 -19.02
CA ASN A 748 -20.03 46.62 -18.52
C ASN A 748 -19.88 47.53 -17.29
N VAL A 749 -18.92 47.25 -16.40
CA VAL A 749 -17.76 48.13 -16.09
C VAL A 749 -16.63 47.29 -15.48
N ALA A 750 -15.42 47.61 -15.95
CA ALA A 750 -14.06 47.29 -15.49
C ALA A 750 -13.89 47.06 -13.96
N GLY A 751 -12.97 46.24 -13.48
CA GLY A 751 -11.63 45.94 -13.97
C GLY A 751 -10.65 46.37 -12.89
N LEU A 752 -10.02 45.41 -12.20
CA LEU A 752 -8.82 45.62 -11.39
C LEU A 752 -8.01 44.33 -11.39
N GLN A 753 -6.87 44.43 -12.05
CA GLN A 753 -5.76 43.50 -12.11
C GLN A 753 -4.80 43.89 -10.99
N LEU A 754 -4.41 42.96 -10.11
CA LEU A 754 -3.21 43.11 -9.27
C LEU A 754 -2.63 41.74 -8.92
N ASP A 755 -1.30 41.77 -8.84
CA ASP A 755 -0.35 40.69 -9.05
C ASP A 755 -0.18 39.70 -7.90
N PHE A 756 0.34 38.54 -8.29
CA PHE A 756 1.03 37.58 -7.44
C PHE A 756 2.24 38.23 -6.76
N SER A 757 2.39 38.03 -5.46
CA SER A 757 3.69 38.12 -4.79
C SER A 757 3.74 37.16 -3.61
N GLU A 758 4.86 36.44 -3.57
CA GLU A 758 5.30 35.49 -2.56
C GLU A 758 5.16 36.04 -1.14
N GLN A 759 4.56 35.25 -0.23
CA GLN A 759 4.80 35.43 1.20
C GLN A 759 5.04 34.09 1.90
N ALA A 760 6.08 34.14 2.71
CA ALA A 760 6.78 33.07 3.39
C ALA A 760 5.97 32.42 4.51
N SER A 761 6.35 31.19 4.81
CA SER A 761 5.95 30.37 5.94
C SER A 761 6.05 31.11 7.28
N PRO A 762 5.09 30.96 8.21
CA PRO A 762 5.24 31.44 9.58
C PRO A 762 6.13 30.47 10.37
N THR A 763 7.31 30.93 10.76
CA THR A 763 8.13 30.32 11.80
C THR A 763 7.44 30.51 13.16
N LEU A 764 7.01 29.40 13.77
CA LEU A 764 6.59 29.38 15.17
C LEU A 764 7.82 29.57 16.06
N ASN A 765 7.89 30.71 16.75
CA ASN A 765 8.83 30.90 17.86
C ASN A 765 8.39 30.07 19.07
N PRO A 766 9.32 29.47 19.84
CA PRO A 766 8.98 28.78 21.08
C PRO A 766 8.42 29.76 22.12
N LEU A 767 7.32 29.38 22.75
CA LEU A 767 6.75 30.09 23.90
C LEU A 767 7.71 30.01 25.10
N PRO A 768 7.84 31.09 25.90
CA PRO A 768 8.67 31.05 27.10
C PRO A 768 8.06 30.13 28.18
N PRO A 769 8.89 29.55 29.07
CA PRO A 769 8.42 28.65 30.13
C PRO A 769 7.47 29.36 31.10
N LEU A 770 6.43 28.64 31.52
CA LEU A 770 5.44 29.11 32.48
C LEU A 770 6.11 29.41 33.84
N SER A 771 5.78 30.57 34.41
CA SER A 771 6.25 30.95 35.75
C SER A 771 5.67 30.04 36.84
N SER A 772 6.36 29.91 37.97
CA SER A 772 5.91 29.15 39.15
C SER A 772 4.48 29.51 39.62
N ASN A 773 4.04 30.75 39.35
CA ASN A 773 2.67 31.20 39.66
C ASN A 773 1.61 30.66 38.68
N GLN A 774 1.94 30.52 37.39
CA GLN A 774 1.04 29.89 36.39
C GLN A 774 0.91 28.39 36.63
N MET A 775 1.97 27.74 37.12
CA MET A 775 1.94 26.34 37.58
C MET A 775 0.97 26.14 38.75
N ARG A 776 0.83 27.13 39.63
CA ARG A 776 -0.10 27.10 40.77
C ARG A 776 -1.55 27.33 40.35
N GLU A 777 -1.82 28.19 39.36
CA GLU A 777 -3.14 28.31 38.74
C GLU A 777 -3.54 27.05 37.97
N PHE A 778 -2.59 26.39 37.29
CA PHE A 778 -2.81 25.12 36.60
C PHE A 778 -3.19 23.98 37.57
N LEU A 779 -2.59 23.94 38.77
CA LEU A 779 -2.97 23.01 39.84
C LEU A 779 -4.37 23.28 40.41
N HIS A 780 -4.89 24.50 40.30
CA HIS A 780 -6.23 24.86 40.76
C HIS A 780 -7.32 24.43 39.76
N LEU A 781 -6.99 24.37 38.47
CA LEU A 781 -7.88 23.91 37.39
C LEU A 781 -8.06 22.38 37.35
N LEU A 782 -7.14 21.61 37.94
CA LEU A 782 -7.18 20.14 37.98
C LEU A 782 -7.98 19.56 39.17
N LYS A 783 -8.51 20.39 40.07
CA LYS A 783 -9.41 19.94 41.15
C LYS A 783 -10.84 19.79 40.62
N VAL A 784 -11.21 18.59 40.17
CA VAL A 784 -12.62 18.19 40.01
C VAL A 784 -13.24 18.06 41.42
N PRO A 785 -14.49 18.52 41.67
CA PRO A 785 -15.08 18.47 43.01
C PRO A 785 -15.39 17.02 43.40
N GLN A 786 -14.85 16.57 44.53
CA GLN A 786 -15.32 15.35 45.18
C GLN A 786 -16.69 15.61 45.81
N GLY A 787 -17.71 14.92 45.32
CA GLY A 787 -19.02 14.88 45.95
C GLY A 787 -18.90 14.32 47.37
N SER A 788 -19.28 15.14 48.34
CA SER A 788 -19.29 14.83 49.76
C SER A 788 -20.37 13.81 50.10
N SER A 789 -19.99 12.60 50.51
CA SER A 789 -20.74 11.83 51.50
C SER A 789 -19.92 10.62 51.97
N GLN A 790 -19.12 10.80 53.02
CA GLN A 790 -18.90 9.73 53.99
C GLN A 790 -18.49 10.32 55.34
N LYS A 791 -19.35 10.06 56.33
CA LYS A 791 -19.18 10.46 57.72
C LYS A 791 -17.97 9.76 58.33
N SER A 792 -17.22 10.55 59.08
CA SER A 792 -16.15 10.22 60.00
C SER A 792 -16.51 9.13 61.02
N ILE A 793 -15.63 8.15 61.20
CA ILE A 793 -15.36 7.56 62.51
C ILE A 793 -13.84 7.55 62.69
N VAL A 794 -13.41 8.35 63.66
CA VAL A 794 -12.07 8.45 64.23
C VAL A 794 -11.87 7.26 65.17
N ASN A 795 -10.67 6.66 65.18
CA ASN A 795 -9.99 6.29 66.42
C ASN A 795 -8.49 6.08 66.18
N GLU A 796 -7.74 6.69 67.09
CA GLU A 796 -6.29 6.75 67.22
C GLU A 796 -5.67 5.43 67.66
N GLU A 797 -4.42 5.17 67.28
CA GLU A 797 -3.27 5.08 68.21
C GLU A 797 -2.00 4.56 67.50
N ASN A 798 -0.90 5.32 67.64
CA ASN A 798 0.51 4.94 67.87
C ASN A 798 1.17 3.85 66.97
N SER A 799 2.43 3.92 66.51
CA SER A 799 3.60 4.74 66.79
C SER A 799 4.71 4.33 65.79
N PHE A 800 5.59 5.26 65.40
CA PHE A 800 6.86 4.99 64.71
C PHE A 800 7.87 4.32 65.67
N PRO A 801 8.90 3.59 65.16
CA PRO A 801 10.18 4.27 64.95
C PRO A 801 10.95 3.87 63.67
N ARG A 802 11.59 4.89 63.09
CA ARG A 802 12.72 4.80 62.17
C ARG A 802 13.93 4.20 62.89
N SER A 803 14.60 3.22 62.29
CA SER A 803 16.05 3.06 62.45
C SER A 803 16.69 2.27 61.31
N LEU A 804 17.88 2.78 60.93
CA LEU A 804 19.02 2.11 60.30
C LEU A 804 19.07 2.01 58.76
N LEU A 805 19.64 3.09 58.23
CA LEU A 805 20.51 3.20 57.05
C LEU A 805 21.64 2.15 57.00
N ASN A 806 22.07 1.94 55.76
CA ASN A 806 23.34 1.40 55.25
C ASN A 806 23.39 -0.12 55.02
N ASP A 807 23.29 -0.54 53.75
CA ASP A 807 24.54 -0.78 53.03
C ASP A 807 24.41 -0.76 51.50
N LYS A 808 25.51 -0.31 50.91
CA LYS A 808 25.83 -0.02 49.51
C LYS A 808 25.53 -1.19 48.57
N PHE A 809 25.18 -0.93 47.31
CA PHE A 809 25.91 -1.51 46.17
C PHE A 809 25.82 -0.64 44.92
N ALA A 810 26.96 -0.52 44.27
CA ALA A 810 27.35 0.49 43.31
C ALA A 810 26.79 0.27 41.90
N PHE A 811 26.50 1.38 41.23
CA PHE A 811 26.37 1.48 39.78
C PHE A 811 27.72 1.18 39.11
N HIS A 812 27.73 0.25 38.17
CA HIS A 812 28.71 0.25 37.09
C HIS A 812 27.97 0.35 35.75
N VAL A 813 28.27 1.46 35.07
CA VAL A 813 27.90 1.77 33.70
C VAL A 813 28.69 0.86 32.76
N THR A 814 27.96 0.15 31.89
CA THR A 814 28.32 -0.20 30.50
C THR A 814 27.05 -0.49 29.73
#